data_AF-A0A2A9P5R6-F1
#
_entry.id   AF-A0A2A9P5R6-F1
#
_cell.length_a   1.000
_cell.length_b   1.000
_cell.length_c   1.000
_cell.angle_alpha   90.00
_cell.angle_beta   90.00
_cell.angle_gamma   90.00
#
_symmetry.space_group_name_H-M   'P 1'
#
loop_
_entity.id
_entity.type
_entity.pdbx_description
1 polymer ?
#
loop_
_entity_poly.entity_id
_entity_poly.type
_entity_poly.pdbx_seq_one_letter_code
_entity_poly.pdbx_strand_id
1 'polypeptide(L)'
;MSLARIYGVPKPPLKLLPTGSKGARGPPLLSHCRCSVCYYCCCCCCCSHHGRYYYYYYYYPYDYDYAYSSLPSRRPSSSSAAPLLLPLLRLLLASRHQPSPSGPSRAAHSALPHYPWPAPTPRRGADSHRRLHPSPFRYILVGIDYPSALLHRRARVSTAASCIPRQFPTVVGPRPHPPSSRQQGRTYITMKDPVNRAVSPYPDPSVKGPNSQLLANRGPSSNMISNTVNKTALHPGGVQPHGNHTDLEEELHEVAHIDYDRVAIIPNPSVAALYEDALVYETGTAITSSGALTAYSGKKTGRSPMDKRVVKEPSSENDIWWGPVNKPMSPEVWKINRERAVDYLNTRNRIYVVDGYAGWDEKYRIRVRVICARAYHALFMRNMLIRPPREELEHFHPDYTIYNAGSFPANRYTEGMTSATSVAINFADKEMVILGTEYAGEMKKGVFTVLFYEMPIKHNVLTLHSSANEGKNGDVTLFFGLSGTGKTTLSADPNRALIGDDEHCWSDRGVFNIEGGCYAKCIGLSAEKEPDIFNAIRYGSVLENVVFDPETREVDYDDSTLTENTRCAYPIEYISNAKIPCLSPSMPSNIILLTCDARGVLPPISKLDRAQTMFHFISGYTSKMAGTEDGVTEPQATFSSCFAQPFLALHPMRYAKMLADKIEQHKANAWLLNTGWVGAGFAQGGKRCPLKYTRAILDAIHSGELAKVQYETYDVFNLQVPTSCPNVPADLLNPRKAWTAGTDSFHTEVVKLGRLFRENFVKYESEATEDVVKAGPTV
;
A
#
# COMPACT_ATOMS: atom_id res chain seq x y z
N MET A 1 -4.42 -58.93 22.61
CA MET A 1 -3.59 -60.05 23.12
C MET A 1 -2.34 -60.13 22.27
N SER A 2 -1.19 -60.42 22.90
CA SER A 2 0.16 -60.67 22.33
C SER A 2 0.78 -59.69 21.31
N LEU A 3 2.06 -59.35 21.54
CA LEU A 3 2.98 -58.83 20.53
C LEU A 3 3.68 -60.01 19.80
N ALA A 4 4.34 -59.74 18.67
CA ALA A 4 5.69 -60.26 18.37
C ALA A 4 6.37 -59.56 17.16
N ARG A 5 7.59 -59.05 17.37
CA ARG A 5 8.81 -59.02 16.51
C ARG A 5 8.65 -58.84 14.98
N ILE A 6 9.25 -57.88 14.28
CA ILE A 6 10.64 -57.32 14.28
C ILE A 6 11.73 -58.35 13.93
N TYR A 7 12.11 -58.38 12.64
CA TYR A 7 13.45 -58.51 12.00
C TYR A 7 13.22 -58.38 10.47
N GLY A 8 14.11 -57.89 9.59
CA GLY A 8 15.39 -57.21 9.77
C GLY A 8 16.21 -57.12 8.46
N VAL A 9 16.25 -55.93 7.82
CA VAL A 9 17.23 -55.41 6.80
C VAL A 9 17.67 -56.29 5.60
N PRO A 10 17.57 -55.75 4.36
CA PRO A 10 18.49 -56.10 3.26
C PRO A 10 19.21 -54.89 2.61
N LYS A 11 20.39 -55.13 2.00
CA LYS A 11 21.19 -54.23 1.12
C LYS A 11 22.22 -55.05 0.31
N PRO A 12 22.65 -54.67 -0.92
CA PRO A 12 21.96 -54.00 -2.04
C PRO A 12 21.66 -55.05 -3.17
N PRO A 13 22.42 -55.32 -4.29
CA PRO A 13 23.45 -54.62 -5.08
C PRO A 13 23.18 -54.47 -6.62
N LEU A 14 24.03 -53.65 -7.27
CA LEU A 14 24.50 -53.58 -8.68
C LEU A 14 23.73 -54.15 -9.92
N LYS A 15 23.47 -53.22 -10.88
CA LYS A 15 23.85 -53.20 -12.33
C LYS A 15 23.87 -54.50 -13.20
N LEU A 16 23.12 -54.51 -14.34
CA LEU A 16 23.61 -54.60 -15.76
C LEU A 16 22.48 -54.89 -16.81
N LEU A 17 22.79 -54.68 -18.11
CA LEU A 17 22.04 -55.05 -19.36
C LEU A 17 22.83 -56.19 -20.10
N PRO A 18 22.57 -56.70 -21.36
CA PRO A 18 21.63 -56.31 -22.45
C PRO A 18 21.02 -57.48 -23.34
N THR A 19 20.46 -57.16 -24.54
CA THR A 19 20.13 -58.02 -25.74
C THR A 19 18.85 -58.90 -25.74
N GLY A 20 18.15 -59.24 -26.87
CA GLY A 20 18.16 -58.69 -28.26
C GLY A 20 17.46 -59.54 -29.38
N SER A 21 17.09 -58.89 -30.52
CA SER A 21 16.91 -59.42 -31.93
C SER A 21 15.54 -59.89 -32.54
N LYS A 22 15.47 -59.81 -33.90
CA LYS A 22 14.46 -60.29 -34.93
C LYS A 22 13.20 -59.41 -35.15
N GLY A 23 12.64 -59.21 -36.37
CA GLY A 23 12.97 -59.67 -37.74
C GLY A 23 12.29 -58.83 -38.88
N ALA A 24 12.58 -59.10 -40.17
CA ALA A 24 12.50 -58.12 -41.29
C ALA A 24 11.39 -58.27 -42.37
N ARG A 25 11.20 -57.23 -43.22
CA ARG A 25 10.75 -57.24 -44.66
C ARG A 25 11.30 -56.01 -45.43
N GLY A 26 11.21 -55.99 -46.76
CA GLY A 26 12.10 -55.20 -47.69
C GLY A 26 11.49 -54.07 -48.56
N PRO A 27 12.28 -53.50 -49.52
CA PRO A 27 12.21 -52.09 -49.97
C PRO A 27 11.76 -51.87 -51.45
N PRO A 28 11.66 -50.61 -51.94
CA PRO A 28 12.77 -49.86 -52.61
C PRO A 28 12.84 -48.35 -52.20
N LEU A 29 13.72 -47.43 -52.68
CA LEU A 29 15.14 -47.39 -53.16
C LEU A 29 15.61 -45.90 -53.32
N LEU A 30 16.94 -45.64 -53.26
CA LEU A 30 17.71 -44.46 -53.79
C LEU A 30 17.42 -43.02 -53.22
N SER A 31 18.39 -42.09 -53.06
CA SER A 31 19.87 -42.12 -53.23
C SER A 31 20.63 -40.94 -52.54
N HIS A 32 21.74 -41.25 -51.84
CA HIS A 32 23.05 -40.52 -51.69
C HIS A 32 23.10 -39.03 -51.23
N CYS A 33 24.14 -38.48 -50.55
CA CYS A 33 25.40 -38.93 -49.91
C CYS A 33 25.78 -37.92 -48.77
N ARG A 34 26.44 -38.26 -47.64
CA ARG A 34 27.91 -38.32 -47.35
C ARG A 34 28.72 -37.08 -47.80
N CYS A 35 29.66 -36.47 -47.06
CA CYS A 35 30.44 -36.74 -45.82
C CYS A 35 30.40 -35.51 -44.85
N SER A 36 30.86 -35.43 -43.57
CA SER A 36 31.84 -36.12 -42.70
C SER A 36 33.32 -35.67 -42.81
N VAL A 37 33.87 -34.99 -41.78
CA VAL A 37 35.28 -35.00 -41.25
C VAL A 37 35.45 -33.97 -40.10
N CYS A 38 36.52 -34.08 -39.28
CA CYS A 38 36.77 -33.30 -38.05
C CYS A 38 38.17 -32.60 -38.02
N TYR A 39 38.48 -31.91 -36.91
CA TYR A 39 39.73 -31.17 -36.59
C TYR A 39 39.91 -29.83 -37.36
N TYR A 40 40.47 -28.75 -36.81
CA TYR A 40 41.63 -28.64 -35.89
C TYR A 40 41.48 -27.54 -34.80
N CYS A 41 42.49 -27.41 -33.92
CA CYS A 41 42.65 -26.35 -32.93
C CYS A 41 43.98 -25.62 -33.13
N CYS A 42 44.02 -24.28 -33.01
CA CYS A 42 45.23 -23.51 -32.70
C CYS A 42 44.93 -22.05 -32.33
N CYS A 43 45.92 -21.36 -31.73
CA CYS A 43 45.84 -19.97 -31.27
C CYS A 43 46.38 -18.97 -32.31
N CYS A 44 46.02 -17.68 -32.19
CA CYS A 44 46.96 -16.56 -31.88
C CYS A 44 46.51 -15.17 -32.38
N CYS A 45 46.80 -14.19 -31.52
CA CYS A 45 47.24 -12.81 -31.79
C CYS A 45 46.36 -11.79 -32.55
N CYS A 46 46.41 -10.58 -31.99
CA CYS A 46 45.93 -9.31 -32.50
C CYS A 46 46.44 -8.97 -33.92
N CYS A 47 45.64 -8.22 -34.67
CA CYS A 47 46.11 -6.93 -35.20
C CYS A 47 44.94 -5.99 -35.54
N SER A 48 45.07 -4.70 -35.23
CA SER A 48 44.09 -3.66 -35.58
C SER A 48 44.16 -3.30 -37.06
N HIS A 49 43.01 -3.03 -37.70
CA HIS A 49 42.95 -2.26 -38.95
C HIS A 49 41.67 -1.42 -39.04
N HIS A 50 41.77 -0.24 -39.68
CA HIS A 50 40.67 0.71 -39.77
C HIS A 50 39.60 0.28 -40.78
N GLY A 51 38.36 0.07 -40.33
CA GLY A 51 37.16 0.03 -41.15
C GLY A 51 36.31 1.28 -40.97
N ARG A 52 36.17 2.12 -42.01
CA ARG A 52 35.20 3.24 -42.00
C ARG A 52 33.81 2.70 -42.33
N TYR A 53 32.94 2.58 -41.33
CA TYR A 53 31.54 2.21 -41.55
C TYR A 53 30.71 3.43 -41.95
N TYR A 54 30.25 3.46 -43.20
CA TYR A 54 29.26 4.42 -43.68
C TYR A 54 27.86 3.94 -43.28
N TYR A 55 27.20 4.66 -42.38
CA TYR A 55 25.80 4.43 -42.05
C TYR A 55 24.88 5.08 -43.09
N TYR A 56 24.21 4.26 -43.90
CA TYR A 56 23.13 4.71 -44.78
C TYR A 56 21.84 4.88 -43.98
N TYR A 57 21.46 6.13 -43.71
CA TYR A 57 20.14 6.47 -43.19
C TYR A 57 19.12 6.53 -44.33
N TYR A 58 18.14 5.62 -44.33
CA TYR A 58 16.95 5.75 -45.17
C TYR A 58 15.91 6.63 -44.46
N TYR A 59 15.85 7.90 -44.85
CA TYR A 59 14.70 8.77 -44.59
C TYR A 59 13.65 8.57 -45.68
N TYR A 60 12.39 8.42 -45.28
CA TYR A 60 11.23 8.66 -46.14
C TYR A 60 10.20 9.50 -45.37
N PRO A 61 10.03 10.79 -45.70
CA PRO A 61 8.94 11.61 -45.18
C PRO A 61 7.68 11.43 -46.03
N TYR A 62 6.49 11.51 -45.42
CA TYR A 62 5.27 11.98 -46.09
C TYR A 62 4.34 12.63 -45.07
N ASP A 63 3.57 13.61 -45.54
CA ASP A 63 2.88 14.61 -44.73
C ASP A 63 1.52 14.95 -45.37
N TYR A 64 0.51 15.25 -44.54
CA TYR A 64 -0.80 15.86 -44.86
C TYR A 64 -1.75 15.26 -45.95
N ASP A 65 -2.94 14.80 -45.52
CA ASP A 65 -4.23 15.55 -45.57
C ASP A 65 -5.56 14.88 -46.04
N TYR A 66 -6.64 15.33 -45.36
CA TYR A 66 -8.10 15.36 -45.66
C TYR A 66 -8.92 14.23 -46.36
N ALA A 67 -9.97 13.82 -45.60
CA ALA A 67 -11.41 13.79 -45.97
C ALA A 67 -12.12 12.57 -46.63
N TYR A 68 -13.14 12.10 -45.89
CA TYR A 68 -14.50 11.64 -46.31
C TYR A 68 -14.75 10.43 -47.25
N SER A 69 -15.45 9.45 -46.65
CA SER A 69 -16.73 8.84 -47.11
C SER A 69 -16.77 7.42 -47.71
N SER A 70 -17.95 6.82 -47.51
CA SER A 70 -18.55 5.64 -48.18
C SER A 70 -18.32 4.21 -47.62
N LEU A 71 -19.40 3.44 -47.75
CA LEU A 71 -19.70 2.06 -47.31
C LEU A 71 -19.33 1.04 -48.42
N PRO A 72 -19.26 -0.31 -48.21
CA PRO A 72 -20.35 -1.10 -47.62
C PRO A 72 -20.00 -2.40 -46.86
N SER A 73 -21.05 -3.04 -46.32
CA SER A 73 -21.04 -4.31 -45.59
C SER A 73 -21.51 -5.51 -46.44
N ARG A 74 -21.16 -6.74 -46.03
CA ARG A 74 -21.84 -7.98 -46.46
C ARG A 74 -22.00 -9.01 -45.32
N ARG A 75 -23.20 -9.60 -45.28
CA ARG A 75 -23.66 -10.83 -44.58
C ARG A 75 -23.37 -12.07 -45.50
N PRO A 76 -23.59 -13.37 -45.14
CA PRO A 76 -24.69 -13.98 -44.34
C PRO A 76 -24.22 -15.11 -43.37
N SER A 77 -25.01 -16.07 -42.83
CA SER A 77 -26.39 -16.54 -43.08
C SER A 77 -27.05 -17.18 -41.82
N SER A 78 -28.38 -17.43 -41.86
CA SER A 78 -29.13 -18.10 -40.78
C SER A 78 -30.48 -18.67 -41.24
N SER A 79 -30.85 -19.88 -40.78
CA SER A 79 -32.19 -20.48 -40.81
C SER A 79 -32.25 -21.65 -39.77
N SER A 80 -33.39 -22.10 -39.24
CA SER A 80 -34.81 -21.87 -39.56
C SER A 80 -35.74 -21.94 -38.31
N ALA A 81 -37.00 -21.48 -38.47
CA ALA A 81 -38.29 -21.97 -37.91
C ALA A 81 -38.47 -22.23 -36.38
N ALA A 82 -39.62 -21.98 -35.72
CA ALA A 82 -40.94 -21.43 -36.12
C ALA A 82 -41.72 -20.89 -34.86
N PRO A 83 -42.95 -20.34 -34.96
CA PRO A 83 -43.39 -19.22 -34.10
C PRO A 83 -44.71 -19.41 -33.30
N LEU A 84 -45.16 -18.34 -32.62
CA LEU A 84 -46.55 -17.88 -32.35
C LEU A 84 -46.47 -16.59 -31.48
N LEU A 85 -47.40 -15.61 -31.41
CA LEU A 85 -48.64 -15.31 -32.16
C LEU A 85 -48.68 -13.78 -32.49
N LEU A 86 -49.62 -12.98 -31.98
CA LEU A 86 -49.79 -11.53 -32.24
C LEU A 86 -50.22 -10.72 -30.99
N PRO A 87 -49.82 -9.44 -30.87
CA PRO A 87 -50.58 -8.38 -30.23
C PRO A 87 -51.43 -7.58 -31.25
N LEU A 88 -52.43 -6.82 -30.78
CA LEU A 88 -53.22 -5.88 -31.59
C LEU A 88 -53.10 -4.44 -31.08
N LEU A 89 -53.50 -3.45 -31.90
CA LEU A 89 -52.96 -2.08 -31.89
C LEU A 89 -54.06 -0.99 -31.92
N ARG A 90 -53.66 0.27 -31.66
CA ARG A 90 -54.42 1.56 -31.77
C ARG A 90 -55.24 2.01 -30.54
N LEU A 91 -55.44 3.31 -30.29
CA LEU A 91 -54.56 4.50 -30.44
C LEU A 91 -55.12 5.67 -29.60
N LEU A 92 -54.35 6.77 -29.47
CA LEU A 92 -54.63 7.99 -28.70
C LEU A 92 -55.98 8.70 -28.99
N LEU A 93 -56.59 9.33 -27.98
CA LEU A 93 -56.63 10.81 -27.85
C LEU A 93 -57.22 11.33 -26.51
N ALA A 94 -56.88 12.57 -26.18
CA ALA A 94 -56.93 13.22 -24.87
C ALA A 94 -58.32 13.71 -24.34
N SER A 95 -58.35 14.08 -23.03
CA SER A 95 -58.85 15.39 -22.49
C SER A 95 -59.90 15.37 -21.34
N ARG A 96 -59.62 16.20 -20.32
CA ARG A 96 -60.51 16.91 -19.35
C ARG A 96 -61.28 16.20 -18.20
N HIS A 97 -61.28 16.95 -17.09
CA HIS A 97 -62.12 17.05 -15.87
C HIS A 97 -63.20 16.01 -15.45
N GLN A 98 -63.19 15.72 -14.13
CA GLN A 98 -64.31 15.71 -13.14
C GLN A 98 -65.78 15.57 -13.61
N PRO A 99 -66.63 14.80 -12.87
CA PRO A 99 -66.94 15.13 -11.47
C PRO A 99 -67.18 13.96 -10.47
N SER A 100 -67.58 14.35 -9.26
CA SER A 100 -68.18 13.57 -8.14
C SER A 100 -69.67 13.22 -8.43
N PRO A 101 -70.54 12.61 -7.55
CA PRO A 101 -70.48 12.54 -6.06
C PRO A 101 -71.10 11.31 -5.32
N SER A 102 -71.21 11.44 -3.98
CA SER A 102 -72.19 10.85 -3.03
C SER A 102 -72.14 9.35 -2.61
N GLY A 103 -72.20 9.11 -1.28
CA GLY A 103 -72.33 7.79 -0.60
C GLY A 103 -73.80 7.35 -0.40
N PRO A 104 -74.32 6.98 0.81
CA PRO A 104 -73.68 6.85 2.15
C PRO A 104 -74.14 5.61 3.00
N SER A 105 -73.65 5.46 4.25
CA SER A 105 -74.32 4.67 5.32
C SER A 105 -73.94 5.15 6.75
N ARG A 106 -74.66 4.69 7.80
CA ARG A 106 -74.54 5.06 9.25
C ARG A 106 -74.12 3.79 10.09
N ALA A 107 -73.93 3.73 11.42
CA ALA A 107 -74.24 4.55 12.62
C ALA A 107 -73.39 4.04 13.84
N ALA A 108 -73.45 4.52 15.10
CA ALA A 108 -73.47 5.87 15.72
C ALA A 108 -73.36 5.75 17.28
N HIS A 109 -72.91 6.82 17.97
CA HIS A 109 -72.91 7.05 19.46
C HIS A 109 -71.92 6.21 20.33
N SER A 110 -71.40 6.67 21.48
CA SER A 110 -71.55 7.89 22.33
C SER A 110 -70.17 8.24 23.00
N ALA A 111 -69.90 9.15 23.97
CA ALA A 111 -70.56 10.25 24.74
C ALA A 111 -69.47 11.21 25.33
N LEU A 112 -69.82 12.32 26.00
CA LEU A 112 -68.91 13.20 26.79
C LEU A 112 -69.63 13.92 27.96
N PRO A 113 -68.89 14.26 29.04
CA PRO A 113 -68.87 15.62 29.66
C PRO A 113 -67.49 15.99 30.31
N HIS A 114 -67.11 17.23 30.75
CA HIS A 114 -67.60 18.61 30.49
C HIS A 114 -66.45 19.66 30.66
N TYR A 115 -66.50 20.61 31.63
CA TYR A 115 -65.76 21.90 31.77
C TYR A 115 -65.71 22.31 33.29
N PRO A 116 -65.07 23.42 33.81
CA PRO A 116 -64.78 24.74 33.18
C PRO A 116 -63.45 25.49 33.58
N TRP A 117 -63.34 26.76 33.15
CA TRP A 117 -62.37 27.85 33.48
C TRP A 117 -62.90 28.74 34.66
N PRO A 118 -62.29 29.88 35.16
CA PRO A 118 -61.32 30.82 34.53
C PRO A 118 -60.21 31.54 35.40
N ALA A 119 -59.35 32.32 34.71
CA ALA A 119 -58.66 33.62 35.01
C ALA A 119 -58.31 34.10 36.45
N PRO A 120 -57.15 34.79 36.65
CA PRO A 120 -57.17 36.28 36.61
C PRO A 120 -55.89 36.96 36.02
N THR A 121 -55.88 38.31 35.98
CA THR A 121 -54.78 39.22 35.56
C THR A 121 -54.77 40.48 36.47
N PRO A 122 -53.94 41.56 36.30
CA PRO A 122 -52.74 41.80 35.47
C PRO A 122 -51.56 42.50 36.22
N ARG A 123 -50.37 42.68 35.56
CA ARG A 123 -49.72 44.02 35.35
C ARG A 123 -48.31 43.97 34.68
N ARG A 124 -48.19 44.69 33.54
CA ARG A 124 -47.04 45.45 32.97
C ARG A 124 -45.65 44.78 32.82
N GLY A 125 -45.09 44.79 31.59
CA GLY A 125 -43.71 44.30 31.36
C GLY A 125 -43.08 44.39 29.96
N ALA A 126 -43.47 45.33 29.08
CA ALA A 126 -42.85 45.65 27.78
C ALA A 126 -42.88 44.63 26.61
N ASP A 127 -43.02 45.20 25.41
CA ASP A 127 -43.05 44.63 24.06
C ASP A 127 -41.63 44.28 23.49
N SER A 128 -41.44 43.52 22.39
CA SER A 128 -42.26 42.49 21.69
C SER A 128 -41.44 41.81 20.54
N HIS A 129 -42.10 40.94 19.76
CA HIS A 129 -41.70 40.38 18.44
C HIS A 129 -40.60 39.30 18.28
N ARG A 130 -41.08 38.05 18.36
CA ARG A 130 -40.96 36.93 17.37
C ARG A 130 -39.59 36.45 16.84
N ARG A 131 -39.44 35.11 16.92
CA ARG A 131 -38.52 34.26 16.14
C ARG A 131 -38.91 34.19 14.65
N LEU A 132 -37.95 33.91 13.75
CA LEU A 132 -38.03 32.92 12.63
C LEU A 132 -36.63 32.74 12.00
N HIS A 133 -36.46 31.68 11.19
CA HIS A 133 -35.24 31.04 10.66
C HIS A 133 -33.97 31.86 10.33
N PRO A 134 -32.78 31.23 10.39
CA PRO A 134 -31.52 31.80 9.91
C PRO A 134 -31.40 31.74 8.36
N SER A 135 -30.67 32.71 7.79
CA SER A 135 -30.33 32.78 6.36
C SER A 135 -28.82 33.09 6.17
N PRO A 136 -28.21 32.73 5.03
CA PRO A 136 -26.75 32.73 4.88
C PRO A 136 -26.15 34.04 4.36
N PHE A 137 -24.90 34.31 4.74
CA PHE A 137 -23.98 35.24 4.06
C PHE A 137 -22.86 34.40 3.42
N ARG A 138 -22.64 34.40 2.09
CA ARG A 138 -22.39 35.48 1.09
C ARG A 138 -20.88 35.69 0.87
N TYR A 139 -20.41 35.25 -0.29
CA TYR A 139 -19.13 35.64 -0.88
C TYR A 139 -19.13 37.12 -1.26
N ILE A 140 -17.93 37.71 -1.35
CA ILE A 140 -17.70 39.00 -2.01
C ILE A 140 -17.04 38.70 -3.37
N LEU A 141 -17.71 39.11 -4.45
CA LEU A 141 -17.14 39.20 -5.79
C LEU A 141 -17.07 40.69 -6.17
N VAL A 142 -15.92 41.14 -6.66
CA VAL A 142 -15.73 42.48 -7.21
C VAL A 142 -15.47 42.33 -8.70
N GLY A 143 -16.45 42.69 -9.52
CA GLY A 143 -16.29 42.87 -10.96
C GLY A 143 -16.14 44.36 -11.28
N ILE A 144 -15.33 44.67 -12.29
CA ILE A 144 -15.23 45.99 -12.94
C ILE A 144 -15.17 45.75 -14.45
N ASP A 145 -15.89 46.57 -15.21
CA ASP A 145 -16.20 46.33 -16.62
C ASP A 145 -15.04 46.57 -17.61
N TYR A 146 -15.12 45.89 -18.76
CA TYR A 146 -14.34 46.19 -19.96
C TYR A 146 -15.21 46.87 -21.03
N PRO A 147 -14.85 48.07 -21.53
CA PRO A 147 -15.35 48.58 -22.80
C PRO A 147 -14.55 48.01 -23.98
N SER A 148 -15.17 47.85 -25.15
CA SER A 148 -14.55 47.23 -26.32
C SER A 148 -14.41 48.17 -27.52
N ALA A 149 -13.37 47.89 -28.34
CA ALA A 149 -13.28 48.02 -29.81
C ALA A 149 -12.21 48.96 -30.42
N LEU A 150 -11.97 48.72 -31.72
CA LEU A 150 -11.15 49.44 -32.72
C LEU A 150 -9.60 49.37 -32.70
N LEU A 151 -9.10 48.44 -33.52
CA LEU A 151 -8.28 48.67 -34.73
C LEU A 151 -6.81 49.18 -34.70
N HIS A 152 -5.98 48.35 -35.36
CA HIS A 152 -4.91 48.67 -36.33
C HIS A 152 -3.43 48.92 -35.94
N ARG A 153 -2.57 48.05 -36.52
CA ARG A 153 -1.26 48.30 -37.19
C ARG A 153 0.01 48.66 -36.38
N ARG A 154 0.94 47.69 -36.39
CA ARG A 154 2.36 47.78 -36.84
C ARG A 154 3.30 48.87 -36.23
N ALA A 155 4.22 48.37 -35.40
CA ALA A 155 5.67 48.26 -35.68
C ALA A 155 6.72 49.24 -35.07
N ARG A 156 7.89 48.62 -34.75
CA ARG A 156 9.28 49.12 -34.69
C ARG A 156 9.80 49.93 -33.47
N VAL A 157 10.90 49.39 -32.88
CA VAL A 157 12.26 50.02 -32.69
C VAL A 157 12.36 51.34 -31.89
N SER A 158 13.35 51.62 -31.02
CA SER A 158 14.33 50.86 -30.18
C SER A 158 15.13 51.89 -29.33
N THR A 159 16.01 51.44 -28.40
CA THR A 159 17.21 52.19 -27.88
C THR A 159 16.97 53.53 -27.14
N ALA A 160 17.87 54.12 -26.33
CA ALA A 160 19.01 53.69 -25.47
C ALA A 160 19.48 54.90 -24.60
N ALA A 161 20.63 54.80 -23.91
CA ALA A 161 21.35 55.86 -23.14
C ALA A 161 20.70 56.31 -21.78
N SER A 162 21.35 56.48 -20.60
CA SER A 162 22.73 56.84 -20.12
C SER A 162 22.94 58.36 -19.88
N CYS A 163 23.69 58.90 -18.90
CA CYS A 163 24.43 58.34 -17.73
C CYS A 163 25.02 59.43 -16.78
N ILE A 164 24.83 59.36 -15.45
CA ILE A 164 25.68 59.88 -14.31
C ILE A 164 26.17 61.38 -14.34
N PRO A 165 27.07 61.92 -13.46
CA PRO A 165 27.43 61.70 -12.02
C PRO A 165 27.56 63.01 -11.14
N ARG A 166 28.04 62.86 -9.87
CA ARG A 166 28.71 63.83 -8.92
C ARG A 166 27.90 64.29 -7.67
N GLN A 167 28.46 64.61 -6.48
CA GLN A 167 29.66 64.14 -5.72
C GLN A 167 29.59 64.60 -4.21
N PHE A 168 30.48 64.07 -3.35
CA PHE A 168 30.70 64.29 -1.88
C PHE A 168 31.01 65.76 -1.43
N PRO A 169 31.10 66.19 -0.12
CA PRO A 169 31.68 65.45 1.06
C PRO A 169 31.29 65.78 2.57
N THR A 170 31.80 64.96 3.52
CA THR A 170 32.35 65.25 4.91
C THR A 170 31.56 65.99 6.04
N VAL A 171 31.89 65.96 7.37
CA VAL A 171 32.00 64.92 8.48
C VAL A 171 31.73 65.64 9.86
N VAL A 172 31.48 64.90 10.96
CA VAL A 172 31.58 65.24 12.43
C VAL A 172 30.29 65.75 13.16
N GLY A 173 30.10 65.35 14.44
CA GLY A 173 28.96 65.67 15.34
C GLY A 173 29.29 66.70 16.46
N PRO A 174 28.50 66.85 17.57
CA PRO A 174 28.20 65.77 18.54
C PRO A 174 26.75 65.75 19.16
N ARG A 175 26.60 65.12 20.35
CA ARG A 175 25.38 64.74 21.15
C ARG A 175 24.73 65.95 21.92
N PRO A 176 23.55 65.89 22.63
CA PRO A 176 22.84 64.73 23.24
C PRO A 176 21.27 64.71 23.21
N HIS A 177 20.64 63.87 24.07
CA HIS A 177 19.20 63.52 24.14
C HIS A 177 18.27 64.51 24.87
N PRO A 178 16.94 64.43 24.61
CA PRO A 178 15.92 64.29 25.67
C PRO A 178 14.90 63.13 25.43
N PRO A 179 13.96 62.82 26.37
CA PRO A 179 13.24 61.53 26.41
C PRO A 179 11.69 61.55 26.34
N SER A 180 11.09 60.36 26.52
CA SER A 180 9.77 60.06 27.14
C SER A 180 8.53 59.65 26.27
N SER A 181 8.36 58.33 26.14
CA SER A 181 7.17 57.55 26.58
C SER A 181 5.79 57.58 25.86
N ARG A 182 5.11 56.42 25.97
CA ARG A 182 3.66 56.12 25.83
C ARG A 182 3.01 55.91 24.44
N GLN A 183 3.18 54.65 23.99
CA GLN A 183 2.09 53.65 23.84
C GLN A 183 1.18 53.58 22.59
N GLN A 184 0.77 52.34 22.30
CA GLN A 184 -0.34 51.88 21.44
C GLN A 184 -0.18 52.00 19.91
N GLY A 185 0.55 51.04 19.33
CA GLY A 185 0.53 50.68 17.91
C GLY A 185 -0.04 49.27 17.70
N ARG A 186 -0.85 49.08 16.64
CA ARG A 186 -1.66 47.88 16.36
C ARG A 186 -0.83 46.59 16.21
N THR A 187 -1.31 45.50 16.79
CA THR A 187 -0.81 44.13 16.53
C THR A 187 -1.22 43.66 15.14
N TYR A 188 -0.24 43.28 14.31
CA TYR A 188 -0.46 42.38 13.18
C TYR A 188 -0.11 40.95 13.62
N ILE A 189 -0.98 39.99 13.31
CA ILE A 189 -0.74 38.58 13.63
C ILE A 189 0.12 37.98 12.50
N THR A 190 1.42 37.80 12.75
CA THR A 190 2.26 36.91 11.95
C THR A 190 2.01 35.46 12.34
N MET A 191 1.73 34.60 11.35
CA MET A 191 1.69 33.16 11.57
C MET A 191 3.08 32.65 11.95
N LYS A 192 3.16 31.77 12.96
CA LYS A 192 4.42 31.18 13.40
C LYS A 192 4.84 30.04 12.49
N ASP A 193 6.13 30.01 12.14
CA ASP A 193 6.85 28.80 11.72
C ASP A 193 6.66 27.71 12.79
N PRO A 194 6.19 26.48 12.44
CA PRO A 194 6.02 25.40 13.41
C PRO A 194 7.35 24.80 13.89
N VAL A 195 8.49 25.12 13.26
CA VAL A 195 9.81 24.61 13.67
C VAL A 195 10.35 25.41 14.85
N ASN A 196 10.10 24.89 16.05
CA ASN A 196 10.57 25.47 17.30
C ASN A 196 12.09 25.26 17.45
N ARG A 197 12.89 26.20 16.90
CA ARG A 197 14.36 26.12 16.90
C ARG A 197 14.90 26.15 18.34
N ALA A 198 15.69 25.15 18.71
CA ALA A 198 16.37 25.11 20.00
C ALA A 198 17.31 26.31 20.18
N VAL A 199 17.34 26.87 21.38
CA VAL A 199 18.28 27.95 21.74
C VAL A 199 19.69 27.35 21.86
N SER A 200 20.70 28.10 21.42
CA SER A 200 22.12 27.73 21.59
C SER A 200 22.42 27.35 23.05
N PRO A 201 23.16 26.27 23.32
CA PRO A 201 23.61 25.93 24.68
C PRO A 201 24.65 26.94 25.23
N TYR A 202 25.16 27.85 24.38
CA TYR A 202 26.00 28.96 24.79
C TYR A 202 25.14 30.22 25.02
N PRO A 203 25.09 30.78 26.24
CA PRO A 203 24.26 31.94 26.56
C PRO A 203 24.79 33.27 25.98
N ASP A 204 26.03 33.28 25.49
CA ASP A 204 26.64 34.39 24.77
C ASP A 204 26.80 33.99 23.28
N PRO A 205 26.18 34.70 22.32
CA PRO A 205 26.24 34.36 20.89
C PRO A 205 27.62 34.61 20.25
N SER A 206 28.58 35.21 20.97
CA SER A 206 29.98 35.32 20.52
C SER A 206 30.82 34.08 20.86
N VAL A 207 30.38 33.24 21.81
CA VAL A 207 31.11 32.06 22.26
C VAL A 207 30.96 30.90 21.26
N LYS A 208 31.98 30.72 20.42
CA LYS A 208 32.12 29.54 19.56
C LYS A 208 32.33 28.28 20.39
N GLY A 209 31.49 27.27 20.21
CA GLY A 209 31.67 25.94 20.82
C GLY A 209 32.89 25.18 20.28
N PRO A 210 33.29 24.05 20.89
CA PRO A 210 34.54 23.34 20.56
C PRO A 210 34.72 23.03 19.07
N ASN A 211 33.69 22.48 18.40
CA ASN A 211 33.75 22.19 16.96
C ASN A 211 33.86 23.47 16.12
N SER A 212 33.23 24.58 16.55
CA SER A 212 33.33 25.88 15.91
C SER A 212 34.70 26.56 16.13
N GLN A 213 35.44 26.19 17.18
CA GLN A 213 36.84 26.59 17.39
C GLN A 213 37.80 25.73 16.55
N LEU A 214 37.56 24.42 16.45
CA LEU A 214 38.30 23.53 15.55
C LEU A 214 38.15 23.96 14.07
N LEU A 215 36.94 24.33 13.66
CA LEU A 215 36.68 24.90 12.32
C LEU A 215 37.32 26.29 12.13
N ALA A 216 37.45 27.11 13.18
CA ALA A 216 38.12 28.41 13.09
C ALA A 216 39.66 28.29 13.07
N ASN A 217 40.22 27.24 13.67
CA ASN A 217 41.65 26.96 13.68
C ASN A 217 42.13 26.16 12.45
N ARG A 218 41.21 25.61 11.64
CA ARG A 218 41.51 25.25 10.25
C ARG A 218 41.67 26.52 9.43
N GLY A 219 42.92 26.98 9.29
CA GLY A 219 43.26 28.07 8.37
C GLY A 219 42.79 27.79 6.95
N PRO A 220 42.55 28.82 6.11
CA PRO A 220 42.04 28.64 4.77
C PRO A 220 42.98 27.75 3.95
N SER A 221 42.44 26.69 3.34
CA SER A 221 43.18 25.76 2.48
C SER A 221 43.46 26.37 1.11
N SER A 222 44.22 27.46 1.10
CA SER A 222 44.72 28.10 -0.11
C SER A 222 45.78 27.22 -0.78
N ASN A 223 45.35 26.26 -1.59
CA ASN A 223 45.94 25.90 -2.89
C ASN A 223 45.26 24.69 -3.55
N MET A 224 44.01 24.88 -4.01
CA MET A 224 43.60 24.32 -5.30
C MET A 224 43.05 25.44 -6.17
N ILE A 225 43.91 25.96 -7.06
CA ILE A 225 43.47 26.77 -8.18
C ILE A 225 42.73 25.80 -9.12
N SER A 226 41.44 26.01 -9.38
CA SER A 226 40.68 25.18 -10.33
C SER A 226 41.08 25.51 -11.77
N ASN A 227 42.28 25.09 -12.14
CA ASN A 227 42.84 25.24 -13.48
C ASN A 227 41.98 24.44 -14.45
N THR A 228 41.16 25.14 -15.25
CA THR A 228 40.35 24.48 -16.27
C THR A 228 41.24 23.88 -17.35
N VAL A 229 41.31 22.55 -17.37
CA VAL A 229 42.06 21.76 -18.34
C VAL A 229 41.29 21.68 -19.67
N ASN A 230 41.91 21.12 -20.72
CA ASN A 230 41.22 20.78 -21.97
C ASN A 230 40.43 21.93 -22.63
N LYS A 231 40.97 23.16 -22.59
CA LYS A 231 40.44 24.30 -23.36
C LYS A 231 40.51 24.01 -24.85
N THR A 232 39.36 24.03 -25.51
CA THR A 232 39.23 23.77 -26.95
C THR A 232 38.28 24.78 -27.59
N ALA A 233 38.19 24.81 -28.92
CA ALA A 233 37.22 25.64 -29.62
C ALA A 233 35.74 25.26 -29.30
N LEU A 234 35.49 24.03 -28.86
CA LEU A 234 34.17 23.56 -28.41
C LEU A 234 33.92 23.86 -26.92
N HIS A 235 34.98 23.86 -26.10
CA HIS A 235 34.92 24.16 -24.67
C HIS A 235 35.90 25.30 -24.31
N PRO A 236 35.60 26.57 -24.65
CA PRO A 236 36.53 27.68 -24.48
C PRO A 236 36.80 28.04 -23.00
N GLY A 237 35.87 27.74 -22.09
CA GLY A 237 36.11 27.84 -20.65
C GLY A 237 37.09 26.78 -20.12
N GLY A 238 37.25 25.68 -20.85
CA GLY A 238 37.91 24.45 -20.40
C GLY A 238 37.00 23.61 -19.50
N VAL A 239 37.41 22.36 -19.28
CA VAL A 239 36.78 21.43 -18.35
C VAL A 239 37.26 21.77 -16.94
N GLN A 240 36.35 22.03 -16.02
CA GLN A 240 36.69 22.12 -14.59
C GLN A 240 37.08 20.72 -14.09
N PRO A 241 38.10 20.58 -13.23
CA PRO A 241 38.24 19.37 -12.42
C PRO A 241 36.94 19.11 -11.65
N HIS A 242 36.61 17.83 -11.45
CA HIS A 242 35.38 17.43 -10.77
C HIS A 242 35.39 17.98 -9.33
N GLY A 243 34.20 18.33 -8.81
CA GLY A 243 34.08 18.70 -7.42
C GLY A 243 34.33 17.50 -6.50
N ASN A 244 34.62 17.75 -5.22
CA ASN A 244 34.60 16.68 -4.23
C ASN A 244 33.20 16.04 -4.23
N HIS A 245 33.14 14.73 -4.37
CA HIS A 245 31.91 13.97 -4.24
C HIS A 245 31.46 13.91 -2.77
N THR A 246 30.20 13.59 -2.54
CA THR A 246 29.67 13.30 -1.21
C THR A 246 29.93 11.85 -0.82
N ASP A 247 30.03 11.59 0.49
CA ASP A 247 30.16 10.24 1.09
C ASP A 247 29.12 9.25 0.52
N LEU A 248 27.92 9.73 0.17
CA LEU A 248 26.85 8.95 -0.47
C LEU A 248 27.16 8.61 -1.94
N GLU A 249 27.66 9.56 -2.72
CA GLU A 249 28.04 9.32 -4.11
C GLU A 249 29.20 8.32 -4.17
N GLU A 250 30.18 8.44 -3.27
CA GLU A 250 31.28 7.49 -3.14
C GLU A 250 30.78 6.09 -2.69
N GLU A 251 29.92 5.98 -1.66
CA GLU A 251 29.31 4.70 -1.23
C GLU A 251 28.54 4.03 -2.38
N LEU A 252 27.74 4.77 -3.15
CA LEU A 252 26.96 4.24 -4.26
C LEU A 252 27.81 3.87 -5.48
N HIS A 253 28.98 4.49 -5.67
CA HIS A 253 29.93 4.10 -6.69
C HIS A 253 30.66 2.80 -6.32
N GLU A 254 31.16 2.71 -5.08
CA GLU A 254 31.88 1.52 -4.60
C GLU A 254 30.97 0.29 -4.50
N VAL A 255 29.79 0.43 -3.87
CA VAL A 255 28.89 -0.70 -3.57
C VAL A 255 27.97 -1.05 -4.74
N ALA A 256 27.44 -0.04 -5.43
CA ALA A 256 26.39 -0.20 -6.44
C ALA A 256 26.83 0.17 -7.87
N HIS A 257 28.08 0.58 -8.08
CA HIS A 257 28.63 0.99 -9.37
C HIS A 257 27.80 2.07 -10.08
N ILE A 258 27.21 2.98 -9.30
CA ILE A 258 26.52 4.16 -9.83
C ILE A 258 27.55 5.17 -10.35
N ASP A 259 27.40 5.62 -11.60
CA ASP A 259 28.27 6.59 -12.24
C ASP A 259 27.75 8.02 -11.95
N TYR A 260 28.20 8.59 -10.82
CA TYR A 260 27.82 9.95 -10.38
C TYR A 260 28.29 11.06 -11.34
N ASP A 261 29.27 10.79 -12.20
CA ASP A 261 29.72 11.74 -13.24
C ASP A 261 28.75 11.79 -14.43
N ARG A 262 27.80 10.84 -14.51
CA ARG A 262 26.72 10.82 -15.52
C ARG A 262 25.33 11.02 -14.95
N VAL A 263 25.08 10.59 -13.71
CA VAL A 263 23.76 10.56 -13.10
C VAL A 263 23.70 11.47 -11.89
N ALA A 264 22.83 12.49 -11.94
CA ALA A 264 22.60 13.34 -10.77
C ALA A 264 21.91 12.53 -9.66
N ILE A 265 22.60 12.33 -8.54
CA ILE A 265 22.06 11.67 -7.35
C ILE A 265 21.32 12.71 -6.50
N ILE A 266 20.03 12.48 -6.25
CA ILE A 266 19.15 13.41 -5.52
C ILE A 266 18.79 12.80 -4.15
N PRO A 267 19.57 13.09 -3.08
CA PRO A 267 19.34 12.52 -1.75
C PRO A 267 18.22 13.22 -0.97
N ASN A 268 17.38 12.40 -0.35
CA ASN A 268 16.34 12.77 0.62
C ASN A 268 15.53 14.05 0.25
N PRO A 269 15.03 14.17 -1.00
CA PRO A 269 14.43 15.40 -1.51
C PRO A 269 13.16 15.83 -0.75
N SER A 270 12.87 17.13 -0.85
CA SER A 270 11.65 17.71 -0.29
C SER A 270 10.41 17.26 -1.06
N VAL A 271 9.24 17.31 -0.41
CA VAL A 271 7.95 17.02 -1.06
C VAL A 271 7.73 17.96 -2.26
N ALA A 272 8.14 19.23 -2.18
CA ALA A 272 8.03 20.19 -3.27
C ALA A 272 8.88 19.78 -4.49
N ALA A 273 10.16 19.46 -4.28
CA ALA A 273 11.04 19.02 -5.36
C ALA A 273 10.55 17.72 -6.02
N LEU A 274 9.97 16.79 -5.24
CA LEU A 274 9.39 15.56 -5.76
C LEU A 274 8.10 15.79 -6.57
N TYR A 275 7.28 16.77 -6.19
CA TYR A 275 6.13 17.20 -7.00
C TYR A 275 6.58 17.88 -8.30
N GLU A 276 7.55 18.79 -8.22
CA GLU A 276 8.10 19.52 -9.36
C GLU A 276 8.72 18.54 -10.38
N ASP A 277 9.58 17.63 -9.93
CA ASP A 277 10.20 16.64 -10.80
C ASP A 277 9.21 15.63 -11.38
N ALA A 278 8.20 15.18 -10.61
CA ALA A 278 7.16 14.30 -11.14
C ALA A 278 6.41 14.98 -12.30
N LEU A 279 5.94 16.22 -12.09
CA LEU A 279 5.14 16.94 -13.09
C LEU A 279 5.93 17.33 -14.35
N VAL A 280 7.26 17.50 -14.24
CA VAL A 280 8.12 17.87 -15.38
C VAL A 280 8.66 16.63 -16.12
N TYR A 281 8.92 15.52 -15.43
CA TYR A 281 9.64 14.37 -16.01
C TYR A 281 8.84 13.06 -16.07
N GLU A 282 7.70 12.92 -15.38
CA GLU A 282 6.89 11.69 -15.36
C GLU A 282 5.54 11.84 -16.08
N THR A 283 5.42 11.20 -17.26
CA THR A 283 4.15 11.07 -17.97
C THR A 283 3.14 10.28 -17.14
N GLY A 284 1.89 10.77 -17.07
CA GLY A 284 0.85 10.14 -16.25
C GLY A 284 0.92 10.50 -14.77
N THR A 285 1.53 11.64 -14.44
CA THR A 285 1.39 12.29 -13.12
C THR A 285 0.59 13.60 -13.23
N ALA A 286 -0.06 14.00 -12.14
CA ALA A 286 -0.77 15.28 -12.01
C ALA A 286 -0.98 15.67 -10.54
N ILE A 287 -1.41 16.91 -10.29
CA ILE A 287 -1.99 17.32 -9.02
C ILE A 287 -3.52 17.18 -9.09
N THR A 288 -4.15 16.60 -8.06
CA THR A 288 -5.61 16.52 -7.90
C THR A 288 -6.18 17.74 -7.16
N SER A 289 -7.50 17.91 -7.12
CA SER A 289 -8.15 19.05 -6.46
C SER A 289 -7.85 19.19 -4.96
N SER A 290 -7.48 18.09 -4.29
CA SER A 290 -7.02 18.10 -2.89
C SER A 290 -5.53 18.42 -2.71
N GLY A 291 -4.79 18.59 -3.80
CA GLY A 291 -3.36 18.83 -3.81
C GLY A 291 -2.49 17.57 -3.75
N ALA A 292 -3.07 16.37 -3.70
CA ALA A 292 -2.32 15.12 -3.77
C ALA A 292 -1.66 14.92 -5.15
N LEU A 293 -0.49 14.29 -5.19
CA LEU A 293 0.15 13.86 -6.43
C LEU A 293 -0.53 12.56 -6.88
N THR A 294 -1.14 12.53 -8.05
CA THR A 294 -1.58 11.26 -8.67
C THR A 294 -0.51 10.75 -9.64
N ALA A 295 -0.34 9.43 -9.71
CA ALA A 295 0.61 8.75 -10.58
C ALA A 295 0.08 7.41 -11.10
N TYR A 296 0.48 7.06 -12.33
CA TYR A 296 0.20 5.76 -12.95
C TYR A 296 1.37 4.78 -12.77
N SER A 297 1.07 3.55 -12.32
CA SER A 297 2.03 2.46 -12.10
C SER A 297 2.21 1.51 -13.30
N GLY A 298 1.74 1.92 -14.48
CA GLY A 298 1.90 1.17 -15.72
C GLY A 298 1.06 -0.12 -15.75
N LYS A 299 1.58 -1.14 -16.45
CA LYS A 299 0.89 -2.43 -16.68
C LYS A 299 0.70 -3.30 -15.43
N LYS A 300 1.24 -2.88 -14.28
CA LYS A 300 1.16 -3.58 -13.01
C LYS A 300 0.51 -2.64 -12.00
N THR A 301 -0.79 -2.80 -11.81
CA THR A 301 -1.62 -2.02 -10.85
C THR A 301 -1.76 -2.74 -9.51
N GLY A 302 -0.92 -3.75 -9.28
CA GLY A 302 -0.89 -4.62 -8.11
C GLY A 302 0.38 -5.47 -8.08
N ARG A 303 0.58 -6.20 -6.98
CA ARG A 303 1.76 -7.06 -6.75
C ARG A 303 1.87 -8.21 -7.76
N SER A 304 3.09 -8.64 -8.00
CA SER A 304 3.48 -9.71 -8.91
C SER A 304 4.01 -10.94 -8.17
N PRO A 305 3.19 -11.64 -7.34
CA PRO A 305 3.68 -12.73 -6.49
C PRO A 305 4.29 -13.91 -7.28
N MET A 306 3.88 -14.10 -8.54
CA MET A 306 4.50 -15.11 -9.41
C MET A 306 5.92 -14.74 -9.86
N ASP A 307 6.28 -13.46 -9.81
CA ASP A 307 7.57 -12.88 -10.18
C ASP A 307 8.45 -12.53 -8.96
N LYS A 308 7.94 -12.75 -7.72
CA LYS A 308 8.74 -12.72 -6.47
C LYS A 308 9.83 -13.80 -6.52
N ARG A 309 11.04 -13.48 -6.07
CA ARG A 309 12.18 -14.40 -5.96
C ARG A 309 12.93 -14.14 -4.64
N VAL A 310 13.53 -15.19 -4.09
CA VAL A 310 14.47 -15.12 -2.96
C VAL A 310 15.75 -15.81 -3.40
N VAL A 311 16.91 -15.18 -3.20
CA VAL A 311 18.20 -15.80 -3.52
C VAL A 311 18.44 -16.99 -2.61
N LYS A 312 18.74 -18.15 -3.19
CA LYS A 312 19.10 -19.34 -2.45
C LYS A 312 20.60 -19.32 -2.17
N GLU A 313 20.96 -18.80 -1.01
CA GLU A 313 22.34 -18.69 -0.54
C GLU A 313 22.51 -19.31 0.88
N PRO A 314 23.73 -19.70 1.29
CA PRO A 314 23.94 -20.57 2.45
C PRO A 314 23.50 -20.00 3.81
N SER A 315 23.42 -18.67 3.96
CA SER A 315 23.10 -18.01 5.24
C SER A 315 21.61 -18.04 5.58
N SER A 316 20.74 -18.25 4.59
CA SER A 316 19.28 -18.29 4.74
C SER A 316 18.61 -19.54 4.16
N GLU A 317 19.29 -20.36 3.35
CA GLU A 317 18.63 -21.44 2.61
C GLU A 317 17.93 -22.51 3.46
N ASN A 318 18.31 -22.65 4.73
CA ASN A 318 17.74 -23.63 5.67
C ASN A 318 16.56 -23.07 6.48
N ASP A 319 16.43 -21.74 6.56
CA ASP A 319 15.34 -21.05 7.28
C ASP A 319 14.16 -20.67 6.37
N ILE A 320 14.44 -20.40 5.09
CA ILE A 320 13.42 -19.98 4.11
C ILE A 320 12.46 -21.13 3.77
N TRP A 321 11.16 -20.86 3.90
CA TRP A 321 10.09 -21.75 3.44
C TRP A 321 9.96 -21.67 1.91
N TRP A 322 10.77 -22.48 1.23
CA TRP A 322 10.79 -22.62 -0.22
C TRP A 322 9.47 -23.18 -0.76
N GLY A 323 8.95 -22.58 -1.83
CA GLY A 323 7.69 -23.03 -2.43
C GLY A 323 7.12 -22.06 -3.47
N PRO A 324 5.80 -22.06 -3.71
CA PRO A 324 5.18 -21.19 -4.71
C PRO A 324 5.23 -19.69 -4.34
N VAL A 325 5.46 -19.37 -3.06
CA VAL A 325 5.67 -17.99 -2.56
C VAL A 325 7.15 -17.60 -2.68
N ASN A 326 8.02 -18.25 -1.92
CA ASN A 326 9.45 -17.99 -1.94
C ASN A 326 10.09 -18.92 -2.96
N LYS A 327 10.17 -18.40 -4.19
CA LYS A 327 10.74 -19.12 -5.33
C LYS A 327 12.26 -18.88 -5.36
N PRO A 328 13.09 -19.94 -5.45
CA PRO A 328 14.54 -19.78 -5.44
C PRO A 328 15.06 -19.07 -6.70
N MET A 329 16.19 -18.40 -6.51
CA MET A 329 17.03 -17.75 -7.52
C MET A 329 18.49 -18.06 -7.18
N SER A 330 19.33 -18.39 -8.17
CA SER A 330 20.75 -18.61 -7.88
C SER A 330 21.50 -17.27 -7.67
N PRO A 331 22.63 -17.25 -6.95
CA PRO A 331 23.47 -16.06 -6.79
C PRO A 331 23.95 -15.45 -8.13
N GLU A 332 24.07 -16.25 -9.19
CA GLU A 332 24.46 -15.82 -10.54
C GLU A 332 23.30 -15.10 -11.25
N VAL A 333 22.09 -15.68 -11.18
CA VAL A 333 20.86 -15.06 -11.69
C VAL A 333 20.54 -13.76 -10.95
N TRP A 334 20.79 -13.74 -9.64
CA TRP A 334 20.70 -12.53 -8.81
C TRP A 334 21.63 -11.43 -9.33
N LYS A 335 22.92 -11.71 -9.51
CA LYS A 335 23.91 -10.75 -10.02
C LYS A 335 23.49 -10.20 -11.40
N ILE A 336 23.01 -11.05 -12.31
CA ILE A 336 22.49 -10.62 -13.62
C ILE A 336 21.32 -9.64 -13.46
N ASN A 337 20.38 -9.88 -12.54
CA ASN A 337 19.25 -8.97 -12.34
C ASN A 337 19.65 -7.68 -11.59
N ARG A 338 20.58 -7.75 -10.63
CA ARG A 338 21.15 -6.58 -9.95
C ARG A 338 21.86 -5.66 -10.94
N GLU A 339 22.75 -6.21 -11.75
CA GLU A 339 23.50 -5.44 -12.76
C GLU A 339 22.56 -4.75 -13.74
N ARG A 340 21.50 -5.44 -14.19
CA ARG A 340 20.47 -4.85 -15.06
C ARG A 340 19.67 -3.71 -14.42
N ALA A 341 19.57 -3.67 -13.10
CA ALA A 341 18.95 -2.55 -12.39
C ALA A 341 19.94 -1.37 -12.27
N VAL A 342 21.20 -1.65 -11.96
CA VAL A 342 22.30 -0.67 -11.94
C VAL A 342 22.49 -0.02 -13.31
N ASP A 343 22.62 -0.81 -14.39
CA ASP A 343 22.66 -0.36 -15.81
C ASP A 343 21.53 0.62 -16.12
N TYR A 344 20.31 0.31 -15.69
CA TYR A 344 19.15 1.15 -15.94
C TYR A 344 19.23 2.48 -15.17
N LEU A 345 19.62 2.44 -13.89
CA LEU A 345 19.83 3.63 -13.06
C LEU A 345 20.95 4.51 -13.64
N ASN A 346 22.05 3.90 -14.11
CA ASN A 346 23.17 4.54 -14.81
C ASN A 346 22.83 5.14 -16.19
N THR A 347 21.66 4.82 -16.75
CA THR A 347 21.15 5.45 -17.99
C THR A 347 20.05 6.49 -17.73
N ARG A 348 19.84 6.91 -16.49
CA ARG A 348 18.96 8.04 -16.15
C ARG A 348 19.76 9.34 -16.08
N ASN A 349 19.13 10.47 -16.39
CA ASN A 349 19.74 11.78 -16.13
C ASN A 349 19.79 12.14 -14.63
N ARG A 350 18.97 11.46 -13.81
CA ARG A 350 18.91 11.59 -12.36
C ARG A 350 18.34 10.34 -11.71
N ILE A 351 18.69 10.10 -10.46
CA ILE A 351 18.07 9.10 -9.58
C ILE A 351 17.81 9.72 -8.22
N TYR A 352 16.80 9.22 -7.51
CA TYR A 352 16.45 9.66 -6.17
C TYR A 352 16.91 8.62 -5.15
N VAL A 353 17.50 9.10 -4.06
CA VAL A 353 17.85 8.29 -2.89
C VAL A 353 16.96 8.69 -1.73
N VAL A 354 16.29 7.73 -1.10
CA VAL A 354 15.47 7.95 0.09
C VAL A 354 15.93 7.02 1.20
N ASP A 355 16.42 7.62 2.27
CA ASP A 355 16.90 6.95 3.47
C ASP A 355 15.85 7.05 4.58
N GLY A 356 15.54 5.93 5.21
CA GLY A 356 14.60 5.90 6.33
C GLY A 356 14.62 4.61 7.11
N TYR A 357 13.90 4.58 8.23
CA TYR A 357 13.80 3.40 9.08
C TYR A 357 12.54 2.60 8.80
N ALA A 358 12.66 1.28 8.97
CA ALA A 358 11.52 0.39 9.13
C ALA A 358 11.52 -0.17 10.56
N GLY A 359 10.43 0.05 11.29
CA GLY A 359 10.27 -0.23 12.72
C GLY A 359 10.42 1.00 13.63
N TRP A 360 9.39 1.32 14.41
CA TRP A 360 9.38 2.46 15.35
C TRP A 360 10.06 2.19 16.71
N ASP A 361 10.47 0.95 17.02
CA ASP A 361 11.35 0.70 18.17
C ASP A 361 12.82 0.78 17.74
N GLU A 362 13.55 1.80 18.22
CA GLU A 362 14.98 2.02 17.98
C GLU A 362 15.88 0.80 18.28
N LYS A 363 15.48 -0.11 19.18
CA LYS A 363 16.22 -1.37 19.46
C LYS A 363 16.18 -2.35 18.28
N TYR A 364 15.21 -2.20 17.39
CA TYR A 364 14.88 -3.13 16.30
C TYR A 364 14.74 -2.47 14.93
N ARG A 365 14.82 -1.13 14.84
CA ARG A 365 14.68 -0.40 13.57
C ARG A 365 15.82 -0.76 12.61
N ILE A 366 15.49 -1.09 11.37
CA ILE A 366 16.49 -1.29 10.29
C ILE A 366 16.56 -0.04 9.42
N ARG A 367 17.78 0.30 8.96
CA ARG A 367 18.02 1.39 8.00
C ARG A 367 17.79 0.88 6.58
N VAL A 368 16.90 1.54 5.84
CA VAL A 368 16.56 1.20 4.46
C VAL A 368 16.95 2.37 3.56
N ARG A 369 17.81 2.10 2.56
CA ARG A 369 18.13 3.02 1.46
C ARG A 369 17.37 2.59 0.22
N VAL A 370 16.57 3.49 -0.37
CA VAL A 370 15.84 3.24 -1.62
C VAL A 370 16.43 4.08 -2.72
N ILE A 371 16.81 3.44 -3.83
CA ILE A 371 17.37 4.07 -5.03
C ILE A 371 16.37 3.85 -6.16
N CYS A 372 15.82 4.92 -6.73
CA CYS A 372 14.75 4.81 -7.73
C CYS A 372 14.82 5.89 -8.82
N ALA A 373 14.30 5.58 -10.00
CA ALA A 373 14.31 6.49 -11.15
C ALA A 373 13.11 7.46 -11.22
N ARG A 374 12.11 7.32 -10.33
CA ARG A 374 10.86 8.11 -10.33
C ARG A 374 10.69 8.87 -9.01
N ALA A 375 10.38 10.16 -9.10
CA ALA A 375 10.04 11.02 -7.98
C ALA A 375 8.76 10.54 -7.28
N TYR A 376 7.81 9.97 -8.03
CA TYR A 376 6.66 9.24 -7.50
C TYR A 376 7.08 8.13 -6.52
N HIS A 377 8.04 7.27 -6.88
CA HIS A 377 8.53 6.19 -6.02
C HIS A 377 9.30 6.70 -4.80
N ALA A 378 10.07 7.77 -4.96
CA ALA A 378 10.76 8.44 -3.86
C ALA A 378 9.75 9.05 -2.86
N LEU A 379 8.72 9.75 -3.33
CA LEU A 379 7.68 10.32 -2.46
C LEU A 379 6.88 9.23 -1.74
N PHE A 380 6.57 8.13 -2.43
CA PHE A 380 5.96 6.95 -1.82
C PHE A 380 6.82 6.41 -0.67
N MET A 381 8.10 6.11 -0.88
CA MET A 381 8.94 5.55 0.19
C MET A 381 9.26 6.59 1.28
N ARG A 382 9.30 7.88 0.96
CA ARG A 382 9.39 8.97 1.94
C ARG A 382 8.13 9.05 2.85
N ASN A 383 6.97 8.62 2.35
CA ASN A 383 5.75 8.50 3.14
C ASN A 383 5.71 7.19 3.94
N MET A 384 6.11 6.06 3.33
CA MET A 384 5.98 4.73 3.94
C MET A 384 7.12 4.34 4.89
N LEU A 385 8.33 4.89 4.75
CA LEU A 385 9.41 4.75 5.73
C LEU A 385 9.32 5.84 6.80
N ILE A 386 9.86 5.51 7.98
CA ILE A 386 10.00 6.45 9.09
C ILE A 386 11.16 7.39 8.76
N ARG A 387 10.86 8.69 8.65
CA ARG A 387 11.81 9.72 8.20
C ARG A 387 12.82 10.03 9.32
N PRO A 388 14.14 9.92 9.09
CA PRO A 388 15.15 10.29 10.07
C PRO A 388 15.15 11.81 10.34
N PRO A 389 15.55 12.26 11.54
CA PRO A 389 15.97 13.64 11.73
C PRO A 389 17.20 13.94 10.87
N ARG A 390 17.38 15.21 10.48
CA ARG A 390 18.44 15.61 9.53
C ARG A 390 19.84 15.21 9.99
N GLU A 391 20.10 15.22 11.30
CA GLU A 391 21.39 14.83 11.89
C GLU A 391 21.69 13.32 11.78
N GLU A 392 20.67 12.45 11.71
CA GLU A 392 20.86 11.01 11.42
C GLU A 392 21.10 10.74 9.92
N LEU A 393 20.78 11.69 9.03
CA LEU A 393 21.02 11.57 7.58
C LEU A 393 22.48 11.83 7.17
N GLU A 394 23.22 12.65 7.92
CA GLU A 394 24.60 13.03 7.57
C GLU A 394 25.60 11.85 7.69
N HIS A 395 25.23 10.80 8.42
CA HIS A 395 26.01 9.56 8.57
C HIS A 395 25.14 8.29 8.38
N PHE A 396 24.16 8.35 7.47
CA PHE A 396 23.26 7.22 7.21
C PHE A 396 23.91 6.17 6.31
N HIS A 397 24.26 5.03 6.90
CA HIS A 397 24.60 3.80 6.17
C HIS A 397 23.45 2.79 6.28
N PRO A 398 22.96 2.21 5.17
CA PRO A 398 21.84 1.27 5.20
C PRO A 398 22.18 -0.07 5.86
N ASP A 399 21.16 -0.68 6.46
CA ASP A 399 21.14 -2.11 6.75
C ASP A 399 20.60 -2.91 5.56
N TYR A 400 19.72 -2.32 4.74
CA TYR A 400 19.20 -2.89 3.49
C TYR A 400 19.09 -1.84 2.38
N THR A 401 19.38 -2.23 1.13
CA THR A 401 19.28 -1.35 -0.06
C THR A 401 18.28 -1.88 -1.08
N ILE A 402 17.43 -1.01 -1.63
CA ILE A 402 16.42 -1.33 -2.65
C ILE A 402 16.74 -0.61 -3.97
N TYR A 403 17.06 -1.36 -5.02
CA TYR A 403 17.21 -0.85 -6.39
C TYR A 403 15.87 -0.98 -7.13
N ASN A 404 15.12 0.11 -7.20
CA ASN A 404 13.89 0.18 -7.97
C ASN A 404 14.16 0.70 -9.40
N ALA A 405 14.48 -0.26 -10.27
CA ALA A 405 14.55 -0.11 -11.72
C ALA A 405 13.22 -0.54 -12.38
N GLY A 406 12.08 -0.31 -11.72
CA GLY A 406 10.78 -0.90 -12.05
C GLY A 406 10.30 -0.69 -13.49
N SER A 407 10.62 0.44 -14.13
CA SER A 407 10.29 0.73 -15.52
C SER A 407 11.14 -0.05 -16.55
N PHE A 408 12.17 -0.79 -16.12
CA PHE A 408 13.06 -1.59 -16.96
C PHE A 408 12.78 -3.10 -16.81
N PRO A 409 12.65 -3.86 -17.91
CA PRO A 409 12.24 -5.27 -17.82
C PRO A 409 13.38 -6.19 -17.35
N ALA A 410 13.01 -7.19 -16.56
CA ALA A 410 13.83 -8.39 -16.36
C ALA A 410 13.98 -9.15 -17.69
N ASN A 411 15.14 -9.78 -17.89
CA ASN A 411 15.38 -10.60 -19.07
C ASN A 411 14.64 -11.95 -18.94
N ARG A 412 13.64 -12.16 -19.79
CA ARG A 412 12.78 -13.37 -19.78
C ARG A 412 13.54 -14.66 -20.10
N TYR A 413 14.74 -14.55 -20.66
CA TYR A 413 15.61 -15.67 -21.01
C TYR A 413 16.67 -15.97 -19.94
N THR A 414 16.73 -15.19 -18.85
CA THR A 414 17.54 -15.56 -17.67
C THR A 414 16.86 -16.72 -16.93
N GLU A 415 17.64 -17.66 -16.42
CA GLU A 415 17.12 -18.83 -15.72
C GLU A 415 16.17 -18.45 -14.56
N GLY A 416 15.09 -19.21 -14.39
CA GLY A 416 14.09 -18.97 -13.36
C GLY A 416 13.19 -17.75 -13.56
N MET A 417 13.38 -16.93 -14.62
CA MET A 417 12.45 -15.84 -14.94
C MET A 417 11.19 -16.35 -15.63
N THR A 418 10.03 -15.82 -15.21
CA THR A 418 8.69 -16.24 -15.70
C THR A 418 7.99 -15.18 -16.55
N SER A 419 8.48 -13.94 -16.52
CA SER A 419 7.90 -12.81 -17.25
C SER A 419 8.95 -11.73 -17.49
N ALA A 420 8.53 -10.53 -17.89
CA ALA A 420 9.38 -9.35 -17.92
C ALA A 420 9.57 -8.67 -16.54
N THR A 421 8.95 -9.21 -15.49
CA THR A 421 8.98 -8.69 -14.12
C THR A 421 9.88 -9.55 -13.25
N SER A 422 10.59 -8.95 -12.30
CA SER A 422 11.29 -9.64 -11.21
C SER A 422 11.26 -8.78 -9.95
N VAL A 423 10.93 -9.40 -8.82
CA VAL A 423 10.97 -8.77 -7.49
C VAL A 423 11.80 -9.68 -6.60
N ALA A 424 13.11 -9.41 -6.53
CA ALA A 424 14.10 -10.31 -5.94
C ALA A 424 14.67 -9.75 -4.63
N ILE A 425 14.89 -10.61 -3.64
CA ILE A 425 15.48 -10.29 -2.33
C ILE A 425 16.67 -11.22 -2.07
N ASN A 426 17.80 -10.66 -1.65
CA ASN A 426 18.98 -11.38 -1.16
C ASN A 426 19.24 -11.02 0.32
N PHE A 427 19.24 -12.01 1.21
CA PHE A 427 19.44 -11.84 2.65
C PHE A 427 20.91 -11.74 3.07
N ALA A 428 21.85 -12.26 2.27
CA ALA A 428 23.28 -12.13 2.54
C ALA A 428 23.83 -10.78 2.09
N ASP A 429 23.53 -10.38 0.85
CA ASP A 429 23.89 -9.06 0.31
C ASP A 429 23.07 -7.93 0.98
N LYS A 430 21.94 -8.29 1.63
CA LYS A 430 20.92 -7.39 2.21
C LYS A 430 20.32 -6.42 1.19
N GLU A 431 19.96 -6.95 0.04
CA GLU A 431 19.56 -6.15 -1.12
C GLU A 431 18.23 -6.62 -1.72
N MET A 432 17.53 -5.69 -2.35
CA MET A 432 16.31 -5.94 -3.10
C MET A 432 16.40 -5.30 -4.49
N VAL A 433 15.97 -6.03 -5.51
CA VAL A 433 15.93 -5.57 -6.91
C VAL A 433 14.52 -5.68 -7.46
N ILE A 434 14.02 -4.57 -8.02
CA ILE A 434 12.71 -4.49 -8.69
C ILE A 434 12.91 -4.15 -10.16
N LEU A 435 12.39 -5.01 -11.04
CA LEU A 435 12.41 -4.87 -12.50
C LEU A 435 11.03 -5.18 -13.07
N GLY A 436 10.61 -4.44 -14.11
CA GLY A 436 9.42 -4.70 -14.90
C GLY A 436 8.09 -4.59 -14.15
N THR A 437 8.03 -3.78 -13.10
CA THR A 437 6.82 -3.41 -12.37
C THR A 437 7.03 -2.04 -11.72
N GLU A 438 6.09 -1.12 -11.88
CA GLU A 438 6.16 0.23 -11.31
C GLU A 438 5.16 0.40 -10.15
N TYR A 439 4.51 -0.69 -9.72
CA TYR A 439 3.62 -0.73 -8.54
C TYR A 439 4.42 -0.46 -7.27
N ALA A 440 4.19 0.68 -6.62
CA ALA A 440 5.04 1.10 -5.49
C ALA A 440 4.91 0.17 -4.27
N GLY A 441 3.77 -0.51 -4.12
CA GLY A 441 3.54 -1.50 -3.07
C GLY A 441 4.48 -2.72 -3.10
N GLU A 442 5.26 -2.96 -4.16
CA GLU A 442 6.33 -3.96 -4.12
C GLU A 442 7.47 -3.52 -3.19
N MET A 443 7.84 -2.23 -3.15
CA MET A 443 8.90 -1.73 -2.23
C MET A 443 8.48 -1.92 -0.77
N LYS A 444 7.25 -1.48 -0.41
CA LYS A 444 6.65 -1.72 0.91
C LYS A 444 6.70 -3.19 1.30
N LYS A 445 6.14 -4.07 0.46
CA LYS A 445 6.04 -5.51 0.79
C LYS A 445 7.35 -6.29 0.64
N GLY A 446 8.35 -5.71 -0.01
CA GLY A 446 9.74 -6.13 0.04
C GLY A 446 10.35 -5.93 1.41
N VAL A 447 10.31 -4.69 1.93
CA VAL A 447 10.70 -4.36 3.32
C VAL A 447 9.96 -5.27 4.32
N PHE A 448 8.63 -5.44 4.16
CA PHE A 448 7.86 -6.31 5.04
C PHE A 448 8.30 -7.79 4.99
N THR A 449 8.67 -8.30 3.81
CA THR A 449 9.24 -9.65 3.66
C THR A 449 10.60 -9.76 4.37
N VAL A 450 11.41 -8.69 4.34
CA VAL A 450 12.67 -8.62 5.10
C VAL A 450 12.42 -8.66 6.60
N LEU A 451 11.49 -7.86 7.15
CA LEU A 451 11.16 -7.91 8.58
C LEU A 451 10.62 -9.29 8.99
N PHE A 452 9.81 -9.95 8.14
CA PHE A 452 9.33 -11.32 8.37
C PHE A 452 10.43 -12.37 8.46
N TYR A 453 11.63 -12.12 7.94
CA TYR A 453 12.82 -12.95 8.12
C TYR A 453 13.66 -12.49 9.31
N GLU A 454 14.03 -11.21 9.34
CA GLU A 454 15.02 -10.67 10.26
C GLU A 454 14.56 -10.68 11.71
N MET A 455 13.30 -10.30 11.99
CA MET A 455 12.80 -10.18 13.35
C MET A 455 12.70 -11.54 14.07
N PRO A 456 12.15 -12.62 13.46
CA PRO A 456 12.11 -13.92 14.12
C PRO A 456 13.46 -14.65 14.21
N ILE A 457 14.42 -14.35 13.32
CA ILE A 457 15.73 -15.01 13.27
C ILE A 457 16.75 -14.30 14.17
N LYS A 458 17.00 -13.00 13.97
CA LYS A 458 18.03 -12.26 14.73
C LYS A 458 17.57 -11.78 16.10
N HIS A 459 16.27 -11.56 16.29
CA HIS A 459 15.73 -10.89 17.47
C HIS A 459 14.67 -11.68 18.24
N ASN A 460 14.18 -12.81 17.70
CA ASN A 460 13.01 -13.55 18.19
C ASN A 460 11.76 -12.65 18.40
N VAL A 461 11.66 -11.57 17.62
CA VAL A 461 10.54 -10.62 17.58
C VAL A 461 9.51 -11.11 16.55
N LEU A 462 8.23 -10.97 16.87
CA LEU A 462 7.15 -11.49 16.04
C LEU A 462 6.63 -10.41 15.08
N THR A 463 6.91 -10.56 13.79
CA THR A 463 6.32 -9.74 12.71
C THR A 463 4.89 -10.18 12.38
N LEU A 464 4.01 -9.22 12.12
CA LEU A 464 2.56 -9.38 12.04
C LEU A 464 1.97 -8.56 10.89
N HIS A 465 1.04 -9.16 10.13
CA HIS A 465 0.22 -8.46 9.13
C HIS A 465 -1.15 -8.11 9.72
N SER A 466 -1.17 -6.98 10.43
CA SER A 466 -2.30 -6.53 11.24
C SER A 466 -2.29 -5.02 11.34
N SER A 467 -3.47 -4.39 11.42
CA SER A 467 -3.57 -3.06 12.03
C SER A 467 -3.51 -3.17 13.55
N ALA A 468 -3.15 -2.09 14.24
CA ALA A 468 -3.12 -2.05 15.69
C ALA A 468 -3.57 -0.69 16.23
N ASN A 469 -4.28 -0.68 17.37
CA ASN A 469 -4.66 0.55 18.06
C ASN A 469 -4.63 0.39 19.59
N GLU A 470 -4.48 1.52 20.28
CA GLU A 470 -4.35 1.62 21.73
C GLU A 470 -5.55 2.37 22.33
N GLY A 471 -6.21 1.80 23.32
CA GLY A 471 -7.26 2.47 24.08
C GLY A 471 -6.72 3.47 25.09
N LYS A 472 -7.59 4.33 25.61
CA LYS A 472 -7.22 5.41 26.57
C LYS A 472 -6.61 4.89 27.88
N ASN A 473 -6.74 3.59 28.18
CA ASN A 473 -6.16 2.92 29.34
C ASN A 473 -4.82 2.22 29.01
N GLY A 474 -4.28 2.40 27.80
CA GLY A 474 -3.08 1.71 27.31
C GLY A 474 -3.33 0.27 26.84
N ASP A 475 -4.59 -0.17 26.70
CA ASP A 475 -4.93 -1.50 26.20
C ASP A 475 -4.72 -1.59 24.68
N VAL A 476 -3.93 -2.56 24.21
CA VAL A 476 -3.62 -2.70 22.76
C VAL A 476 -4.43 -3.84 22.13
N THR A 477 -5.01 -3.57 20.95
CA THR A 477 -5.71 -4.55 20.12
C THR A 477 -4.98 -4.73 18.78
N LEU A 478 -4.74 -5.99 18.38
CA LEU A 478 -4.21 -6.37 17.07
C LEU A 478 -5.34 -6.93 16.18
N PHE A 479 -5.46 -6.43 14.95
CA PHE A 479 -6.49 -6.84 14.00
C PHE A 479 -5.85 -7.49 12.75
N PHE A 480 -5.93 -8.81 12.63
CA PHE A 480 -5.44 -9.57 11.49
C PHE A 480 -6.51 -9.71 10.42
N GLY A 481 -6.12 -9.71 9.14
CA GLY A 481 -7.08 -9.88 8.05
C GLY A 481 -6.51 -9.51 6.68
N LEU A 482 -7.14 -10.04 5.63
CA LEU A 482 -6.81 -9.68 4.25
C LEU A 482 -7.51 -8.37 3.83
N SER A 483 -7.27 -7.91 2.60
CA SER A 483 -8.03 -6.79 2.01
C SER A 483 -9.54 -7.06 2.06
N GLY A 484 -10.36 -6.03 2.30
CA GLY A 484 -11.83 -6.14 2.35
C GLY A 484 -12.43 -6.76 3.64
N THR A 485 -11.61 -7.35 4.52
CA THR A 485 -12.04 -7.92 5.82
C THR A 485 -12.33 -6.88 6.90
N GLY A 486 -12.09 -5.60 6.63
CA GLY A 486 -12.39 -4.49 7.53
C GLY A 486 -11.25 -4.04 8.46
N LYS A 487 -10.02 -4.57 8.32
CA LYS A 487 -8.84 -4.17 9.14
C LYS A 487 -8.81 -2.66 9.44
N THR A 488 -8.68 -1.84 8.40
CA THR A 488 -8.50 -0.39 8.48
C THR A 488 -9.72 0.29 9.11
N THR A 489 -10.92 -0.04 8.65
CA THR A 489 -12.20 0.51 9.12
C THR A 489 -12.51 0.18 10.60
N LEU A 490 -11.97 -0.93 11.12
CA LEU A 490 -12.13 -1.37 12.52
C LEU A 490 -10.99 -0.89 13.44
N SER A 491 -9.76 -0.70 12.93
CA SER A 491 -8.70 -0.02 13.67
C SER A 491 -8.88 1.50 13.73
N ALA A 492 -9.56 2.08 12.74
CA ALA A 492 -10.07 3.46 12.75
C ALA A 492 -11.28 3.58 13.70
N ASP A 493 -10.99 3.56 15.00
CA ASP A 493 -11.91 3.88 16.07
C ASP A 493 -11.55 5.27 16.64
N PRO A 494 -12.44 6.28 16.59
CA PRO A 494 -12.15 7.62 17.11
C PRO A 494 -11.90 7.67 18.63
N ASN A 495 -12.14 6.58 19.36
CA ASN A 495 -11.84 6.47 20.79
C ASN A 495 -10.45 5.91 21.10
N ARG A 496 -9.73 5.41 20.09
CA ARG A 496 -8.46 4.69 20.22
C ARG A 496 -7.39 5.34 19.34
N ALA A 497 -6.14 5.32 19.78
CA ALA A 497 -5.03 5.88 19.03
C ALA A 497 -4.51 4.83 18.04
N LEU A 498 -4.44 5.17 16.74
CA LEU A 498 -3.95 4.26 15.70
C LEU A 498 -2.43 4.10 15.83
N ILE A 499 -1.93 2.87 15.96
CA ILE A 499 -0.49 2.57 15.91
C ILE A 499 -0.07 2.37 14.44
N GLY A 500 -0.90 1.70 13.63
CA GLY A 500 -0.70 1.53 12.19
C GLY A 500 -1.81 0.72 11.52
N ASP A 501 -1.85 0.70 10.18
CA ASP A 501 -2.95 0.10 9.39
C ASP A 501 -2.66 -1.31 8.82
N ASP A 502 -1.40 -1.75 8.73
CA ASP A 502 -1.09 -2.99 7.98
C ASP A 502 0.09 -3.83 8.52
N GLU A 503 1.17 -3.24 9.06
CA GLU A 503 2.43 -3.96 9.36
C GLU A 503 3.01 -3.64 10.75
N HIS A 504 3.17 -4.65 11.61
CA HIS A 504 3.63 -4.46 13.00
C HIS A 504 4.63 -5.52 13.45
N CYS A 505 5.34 -5.22 14.54
CA CYS A 505 6.14 -6.16 15.30
C CYS A 505 5.70 -6.18 16.78
N TRP A 506 5.63 -7.37 17.38
CA TRP A 506 5.44 -7.58 18.82
C TRP A 506 6.74 -8.08 19.44
N SER A 507 7.40 -7.26 20.25
CA SER A 507 8.68 -7.54 20.90
C SER A 507 8.52 -7.94 22.37
N ASP A 508 9.64 -7.99 23.10
CA ASP A 508 9.69 -8.06 24.57
C ASP A 508 9.26 -6.74 25.25
N ARG A 509 9.15 -5.63 24.49
CA ARG A 509 8.90 -4.28 24.99
C ARG A 509 7.54 -3.69 24.62
N GLY A 510 6.71 -4.42 23.86
CA GLY A 510 5.38 -3.99 23.45
C GLY A 510 5.15 -4.23 21.96
N VAL A 511 4.39 -3.33 21.30
CA VAL A 511 4.12 -3.37 19.86
C VAL A 511 4.56 -2.08 19.18
N PHE A 512 5.22 -2.20 18.03
CA PHE A 512 5.58 -1.07 17.18
C PHE A 512 5.14 -1.30 15.73
N ASN A 513 4.75 -0.22 15.05
CA ASN A 513 4.50 -0.19 13.62
C ASN A 513 5.83 -0.34 12.86
N ILE A 514 5.81 -0.95 11.68
CA ILE A 514 6.98 -1.03 10.78
C ILE A 514 7.11 0.25 9.94
N GLU A 515 6.00 0.97 9.71
CA GLU A 515 5.86 1.98 8.65
C GLU A 515 5.75 3.42 9.18
N GLY A 516 6.24 4.40 8.42
CA GLY A 516 6.10 5.84 8.67
C GLY A 516 4.83 6.48 8.08
N GLY A 517 3.90 5.67 7.57
CA GLY A 517 2.69 6.08 6.85
C GLY A 517 1.72 4.92 6.63
N CYS A 518 0.61 5.22 5.94
CA CYS A 518 -0.42 4.24 5.58
C CYS A 518 -0.56 4.15 4.05
N TYR A 519 -1.00 3.00 3.53
CA TYR A 519 -1.17 2.74 2.09
C TYR A 519 -2.61 2.25 1.79
N ALA A 520 -3.56 3.13 2.09
CA ALA A 520 -5.00 2.85 2.05
C ALA A 520 -5.50 2.53 0.63
N LYS A 521 -6.58 1.76 0.55
CA LYS A 521 -7.34 1.53 -0.70
C LYS A 521 -8.31 2.70 -0.92
N CYS A 522 -8.47 3.14 -2.18
CA CYS A 522 -9.28 4.30 -2.51
C CYS A 522 -10.62 3.99 -3.18
N ILE A 523 -10.84 2.76 -3.70
CA ILE A 523 -12.10 2.44 -4.36
C ILE A 523 -13.27 2.44 -3.35
N GLY A 524 -14.36 3.13 -3.67
CA GLY A 524 -15.52 3.34 -2.81
C GLY A 524 -15.32 4.31 -1.65
N LEU A 525 -14.18 5.02 -1.58
CA LEU A 525 -13.86 5.94 -0.49
C LEU A 525 -14.76 7.20 -0.53
N SER A 526 -15.30 7.59 0.62
CA SER A 526 -15.99 8.89 0.75
C SER A 526 -15.86 9.45 2.18
N ALA A 527 -16.01 10.77 2.30
CA ALA A 527 -15.84 11.51 3.55
C ALA A 527 -16.82 11.07 4.66
N GLU A 528 -18.00 10.54 4.30
CA GLU A 528 -19.01 10.06 5.24
C GLU A 528 -18.69 8.66 5.79
N LYS A 529 -17.96 7.85 5.02
CA LYS A 529 -17.61 6.46 5.37
C LYS A 529 -16.33 6.40 6.21
N GLU A 530 -15.27 7.03 5.71
CA GLU A 530 -13.90 6.92 6.25
C GLU A 530 -13.21 8.30 6.27
N PRO A 531 -13.70 9.26 7.09
CA PRO A 531 -13.29 10.66 7.08
C PRO A 531 -11.80 10.89 7.31
N ASP A 532 -11.15 10.17 8.24
CA ASP A 532 -9.71 10.34 8.49
C ASP A 532 -8.86 9.97 7.28
N ILE A 533 -9.24 8.91 6.54
CA ILE A 533 -8.56 8.50 5.31
C ILE A 533 -8.78 9.55 4.23
N PHE A 534 -10.03 10.01 4.03
CA PHE A 534 -10.37 11.02 3.04
C PHE A 534 -9.61 12.34 3.28
N ASN A 535 -9.59 12.82 4.54
CA ASN A 535 -8.89 14.05 4.94
C ASN A 535 -7.36 13.93 4.91
N ALA A 536 -6.82 12.71 4.91
CA ALA A 536 -5.39 12.45 4.70
C ALA A 536 -4.98 12.53 3.22
N ILE A 537 -5.91 12.61 2.26
CA ILE A 537 -5.58 12.77 0.83
C ILE A 537 -5.42 14.25 0.49
N ARG A 538 -4.18 14.76 0.63
CA ARG A 538 -3.85 16.19 0.46
C ARG A 538 -2.43 16.36 -0.11
N TYR A 539 -1.94 17.60 -0.20
CA TYR A 539 -0.54 17.86 -0.53
C TYR A 539 0.42 17.05 0.36
N GLY A 540 1.38 16.36 -0.27
CA GLY A 540 2.26 15.37 0.36
C GLY A 540 1.80 13.91 0.22
N SER A 541 0.52 13.68 -0.09
CA SER A 541 -0.05 12.34 -0.32
C SER A 541 0.08 11.93 -1.78
N VAL A 542 0.19 10.62 -2.01
CA VAL A 542 0.40 10.03 -3.34
C VAL A 542 -0.75 9.10 -3.69
N LEU A 543 -1.56 9.48 -4.68
CA LEU A 543 -2.59 8.65 -5.26
C LEU A 543 -2.00 7.78 -6.38
N GLU A 544 -2.35 6.50 -6.41
CA GLU A 544 -1.84 5.54 -7.41
C GLU A 544 -3.03 4.91 -8.16
N ASN A 545 -2.99 5.04 -9.48
CA ASN A 545 -3.98 4.51 -10.44
C ASN A 545 -5.44 4.96 -10.25
N VAL A 546 -5.68 6.12 -9.63
CA VAL A 546 -7.02 6.74 -9.59
C VAL A 546 -7.36 7.45 -10.90
N VAL A 547 -8.65 7.55 -11.21
CA VAL A 547 -9.18 8.43 -12.26
C VAL A 547 -9.62 9.76 -11.65
N PHE A 548 -9.47 10.84 -12.41
CA PHE A 548 -9.83 12.19 -11.99
C PHE A 548 -10.27 13.02 -13.19
N ASP A 549 -11.13 14.00 -12.97
CA ASP A 549 -11.59 14.90 -14.03
C ASP A 549 -10.45 15.82 -14.52
N PRO A 550 -10.21 15.94 -15.84
CA PRO A 550 -9.07 16.70 -16.36
C PRO A 550 -9.21 18.23 -16.19
N GLU A 551 -10.41 18.75 -15.95
CA GLU A 551 -10.70 20.18 -15.74
C GLU A 551 -10.81 20.52 -14.25
N THR A 552 -11.67 19.84 -13.49
CA THR A 552 -11.90 20.13 -12.04
C THR A 552 -10.81 19.54 -11.13
N ARG A 553 -10.11 18.50 -11.61
CA ARG A 553 -9.12 17.70 -10.87
C ARG A 553 -9.69 16.90 -9.70
N GLU A 554 -10.99 16.83 -9.57
CA GLU A 554 -11.66 15.98 -8.58
C GLU A 554 -11.47 14.50 -8.94
N VAL A 555 -11.20 13.69 -7.92
CA VAL A 555 -10.93 12.25 -8.06
C VAL A 555 -12.26 11.50 -8.02
N ASP A 556 -12.51 10.65 -9.02
CA ASP A 556 -13.58 9.67 -8.94
C ASP A 556 -13.06 8.47 -8.14
N TYR A 557 -13.64 8.26 -6.95
CA TYR A 557 -13.29 7.15 -6.06
C TYR A 557 -14.13 5.89 -6.33
N ASP A 558 -15.18 5.95 -7.15
CA ASP A 558 -15.95 4.78 -7.58
C ASP A 558 -15.49 4.25 -8.97
N ASP A 559 -14.73 5.04 -9.75
CA ASP A 559 -14.09 4.60 -11.00
C ASP A 559 -12.95 3.57 -10.77
N SER A 560 -13.10 2.41 -11.40
CA SER A 560 -12.14 1.28 -11.38
C SER A 560 -11.54 0.95 -12.76
N THR A 561 -11.70 1.81 -13.77
CA THR A 561 -11.31 1.54 -15.17
C THR A 561 -9.83 1.26 -15.37
N LEU A 562 -8.95 1.81 -14.51
CA LEU A 562 -7.53 1.46 -14.45
C LEU A 562 -7.26 0.23 -13.59
N THR A 563 -7.96 0.10 -12.46
CA THR A 563 -7.91 -1.04 -11.54
C THR A 563 -8.94 -0.88 -10.41
N GLU A 564 -9.42 -1.98 -9.84
CA GLU A 564 -10.10 -1.96 -8.54
C GLU A 564 -9.14 -1.76 -7.35
N ASN A 565 -7.82 -1.82 -7.55
CA ASN A 565 -6.78 -1.61 -6.52
C ASN A 565 -6.23 -0.17 -6.56
N THR A 566 -7.09 0.83 -6.67
CA THR A 566 -6.71 2.24 -6.50
C THR A 566 -6.22 2.49 -5.06
N ARG A 567 -5.23 3.36 -4.89
CA ARG A 567 -4.50 3.54 -3.61
C ARG A 567 -4.20 4.99 -3.29
N CYS A 568 -3.97 5.27 -2.01
CA CYS A 568 -3.26 6.47 -1.54
C CYS A 568 -2.19 6.10 -0.51
N ALA A 569 -0.99 6.64 -0.67
CA ALA A 569 0.11 6.58 0.29
C ALA A 569 0.34 7.95 0.95
N TYR A 570 0.19 8.03 2.27
CA TYR A 570 0.34 9.28 3.02
C TYR A 570 1.10 9.02 4.34
N PRO A 571 1.86 10.03 4.84
CA PRO A 571 2.61 9.90 6.10
C PRO A 571 1.64 9.82 7.30
N ILE A 572 2.04 9.12 8.36
CA ILE A 572 1.15 8.74 9.47
C ILE A 572 0.57 9.95 10.22
N GLU A 573 1.31 11.07 10.24
CA GLU A 573 0.92 12.36 10.81
C GLU A 573 -0.28 13.02 10.10
N TYR A 574 -0.82 12.41 9.04
CA TYR A 574 -2.05 12.88 8.37
C TYR A 574 -3.32 12.25 8.96
N ILE A 575 -3.21 11.18 9.75
CA ILE A 575 -4.32 10.58 10.51
C ILE A 575 -4.46 11.29 11.87
N SER A 576 -5.65 11.83 12.15
CA SER A 576 -5.87 12.74 13.28
C SER A 576 -5.69 12.10 14.65
N ASN A 577 -5.96 10.80 14.77
CA ASN A 577 -5.83 9.99 15.97
C ASN A 577 -4.61 9.05 15.96
N ALA A 578 -3.59 9.31 15.14
CA ALA A 578 -2.36 8.51 15.15
C ALA A 578 -1.59 8.66 16.47
N LYS A 579 -1.09 7.54 16.99
CA LYS A 579 -0.12 7.51 18.10
C LYS A 579 1.27 7.79 17.53
N ILE A 580 1.91 8.88 17.96
CA ILE A 580 3.26 9.26 17.55
C ILE A 580 4.13 9.39 18.81
N PRO A 581 5.26 8.67 18.93
CA PRO A 581 5.75 7.63 18.02
C PRO A 581 4.77 6.44 17.92
N CYS A 582 4.82 5.71 16.80
CA CYS A 582 3.93 4.57 16.51
C CYS A 582 4.36 3.29 17.23
N LEU A 583 4.46 3.41 18.55
CA LEU A 583 5.05 2.49 19.51
C LEU A 583 4.17 2.49 20.75
N SER A 584 3.66 1.33 21.16
CA SER A 584 3.06 1.12 22.48
C SER A 584 3.99 0.28 23.36
N PRO A 585 4.33 0.72 24.58
CA PRO A 585 5.02 -0.10 25.57
C PRO A 585 4.10 -1.17 26.19
N SER A 586 2.79 -1.08 25.96
CA SER A 586 1.82 -2.05 26.43
C SER A 586 1.84 -3.32 25.58
N MET A 587 1.51 -4.44 26.22
CA MET A 587 1.29 -5.71 25.55
C MET A 587 -0.17 -5.78 25.04
N PRO A 588 -0.40 -6.32 23.82
CA PRO A 588 -1.73 -6.67 23.34
C PRO A 588 -2.56 -7.44 24.36
N SER A 589 -3.73 -6.90 24.70
CA SER A 589 -4.73 -7.57 25.53
C SER A 589 -5.74 -8.35 24.68
N ASN A 590 -5.87 -7.98 23.40
CA ASN A 590 -6.81 -8.58 22.45
C ASN A 590 -6.16 -8.82 21.07
N ILE A 591 -6.32 -10.03 20.56
CA ILE A 591 -5.91 -10.46 19.22
C ILE A 591 -7.18 -10.84 18.45
N ILE A 592 -7.45 -10.18 17.33
CA ILE A 592 -8.68 -10.35 16.56
C ILE A 592 -8.33 -10.82 15.16
N LEU A 593 -8.79 -12.02 14.80
CA LEU A 593 -8.68 -12.60 13.47
C LEU A 593 -9.95 -12.26 12.68
N LEU A 594 -9.86 -11.33 11.72
CA LEU A 594 -10.97 -10.93 10.86
C LEU A 594 -11.13 -11.92 9.70
N THR A 595 -12.31 -12.51 9.58
CA THR A 595 -12.73 -13.29 8.41
C THR A 595 -13.94 -12.64 7.74
N CYS A 596 -14.04 -12.74 6.42
CA CYS A 596 -15.24 -12.40 5.68
C CYS A 596 -15.84 -13.70 5.12
N ASP A 597 -16.63 -14.43 5.92
CA ASP A 597 -17.25 -15.67 5.49
C ASP A 597 -18.49 -15.39 4.63
N ALA A 598 -18.44 -15.70 3.33
CA ALA A 598 -19.58 -15.55 2.41
C ALA A 598 -20.52 -16.77 2.39
N ARG A 599 -20.18 -17.89 3.06
CA ARG A 599 -21.11 -18.99 3.34
C ARG A 599 -22.01 -18.70 4.54
N GLY A 600 -21.61 -17.76 5.40
CA GLY A 600 -22.41 -17.28 6.54
C GLY A 600 -22.57 -18.29 7.68
N VAL A 601 -21.64 -19.25 7.77
CA VAL A 601 -21.64 -20.37 8.72
C VAL A 601 -20.65 -20.18 9.88
N LEU A 602 -19.73 -19.22 9.80
CA LEU A 602 -18.90 -18.84 10.95
C LEU A 602 -19.66 -17.86 11.88
N PRO A 603 -19.60 -18.05 13.22
CA PRO A 603 -20.20 -17.12 14.18
C PRO A 603 -19.74 -15.67 13.98
N PRO A 604 -20.58 -14.65 14.26
CA PRO A 604 -20.17 -13.25 14.22
C PRO A 604 -18.94 -12.99 15.08
N ILE A 605 -18.83 -13.70 16.21
CA ILE A 605 -17.69 -13.70 17.11
C ILE A 605 -17.53 -15.07 17.77
N SER A 606 -16.29 -15.53 17.92
CA SER A 606 -15.92 -16.65 18.78
C SER A 606 -14.66 -16.31 19.58
N LYS A 607 -14.58 -16.80 20.81
CA LYS A 607 -13.34 -16.81 21.58
C LYS A 607 -12.53 -18.05 21.17
N LEU A 608 -11.21 -17.90 21.05
CA LEU A 608 -10.30 -18.97 20.66
C LEU A 608 -9.43 -19.40 21.84
N ASP A 609 -9.18 -20.71 21.95
CA ASP A 609 -8.06 -21.22 22.76
C ASP A 609 -6.70 -21.09 22.03
N ARG A 610 -5.62 -21.56 22.68
CA ARG A 610 -4.25 -21.52 22.14
C ARG A 610 -4.12 -22.26 20.80
N ALA A 611 -4.62 -23.49 20.71
CA ALA A 611 -4.49 -24.34 19.54
C ALA A 611 -5.40 -23.88 18.40
N GLN A 612 -6.64 -23.48 18.73
CA GLN A 612 -7.56 -22.83 17.80
C GLN A 612 -6.99 -21.53 17.21
N THR A 613 -6.31 -20.72 18.04
CA THR A 613 -5.64 -19.50 17.56
C THR A 613 -4.56 -19.84 16.53
N MET A 614 -3.70 -20.82 16.79
CA MET A 614 -2.69 -21.27 15.83
C MET A 614 -3.34 -21.81 14.54
N PHE A 615 -4.36 -22.66 14.67
CA PHE A 615 -5.06 -23.26 13.53
C PHE A 615 -5.75 -22.22 12.63
N HIS A 616 -6.51 -21.29 13.22
CA HIS A 616 -7.20 -20.24 12.46
C HIS A 616 -6.24 -19.17 11.90
N PHE A 617 -5.15 -18.86 12.59
CA PHE A 617 -4.11 -17.96 12.09
C PHE A 617 -3.36 -18.56 10.89
N ILE A 618 -2.97 -19.84 10.94
CA ILE A 618 -2.33 -20.54 9.81
C ILE A 618 -3.31 -20.81 8.67
N SER A 619 -4.60 -21.01 8.97
CA SER A 619 -5.62 -21.09 7.94
C SER A 619 -5.80 -19.75 7.22
N GLY A 620 -5.84 -18.63 7.95
CA GLY A 620 -5.98 -17.29 7.39
C GLY A 620 -7.18 -17.15 6.47
N TYR A 621 -8.32 -17.72 6.88
CA TYR A 621 -9.51 -17.89 6.05
C TYR A 621 -10.30 -16.60 5.86
N THR A 622 -10.70 -16.33 4.63
CA THR A 622 -11.71 -15.35 4.24
C THR A 622 -12.36 -15.76 2.92
N SER A 623 -13.37 -15.04 2.46
CA SER A 623 -13.87 -15.15 1.08
C SER A 623 -13.33 -14.00 0.23
N LYS A 624 -13.04 -14.28 -1.04
CA LYS A 624 -13.06 -13.28 -2.11
C LYS A 624 -14.52 -13.02 -2.48
N MET A 625 -14.87 -11.79 -2.81
CA MET A 625 -16.24 -11.44 -3.20
C MET A 625 -16.41 -11.42 -4.72
N ALA A 626 -17.62 -11.73 -5.17
CA ALA A 626 -18.01 -11.53 -6.56
C ALA A 626 -17.81 -10.06 -6.95
N GLY A 627 -17.16 -9.80 -8.08
CA GLY A 627 -16.83 -8.43 -8.52
C GLY A 627 -15.87 -7.70 -7.56
N THR A 628 -14.80 -8.38 -7.12
CA THR A 628 -13.65 -7.75 -6.44
C THR A 628 -12.28 -8.25 -6.92
N GLU A 629 -12.27 -9.13 -7.93
CA GLU A 629 -11.13 -9.60 -8.72
C GLU A 629 -11.66 -10.07 -10.09
N ASP A 630 -10.85 -9.94 -11.15
CA ASP A 630 -11.22 -10.37 -12.51
C ASP A 630 -11.66 -11.85 -12.56
N GLY A 631 -12.84 -12.09 -13.16
CA GLY A 631 -13.41 -13.44 -13.34
C GLY A 631 -14.07 -14.06 -12.11
N VAL A 632 -14.08 -13.39 -10.94
CA VAL A 632 -14.78 -13.89 -9.74
C VAL A 632 -16.25 -13.47 -9.79
N THR A 633 -17.12 -14.36 -10.28
CA THR A 633 -18.59 -14.15 -10.39
C THR A 633 -19.37 -14.62 -9.16
N GLU A 634 -18.79 -15.49 -8.33
CA GLU A 634 -19.37 -16.00 -7.08
C GLU A 634 -18.33 -15.91 -5.96
N PRO A 635 -18.71 -15.76 -4.67
CA PRO A 635 -17.74 -15.68 -3.59
C PRO A 635 -16.95 -16.99 -3.39
N GLN A 636 -15.62 -16.88 -3.37
CA GLN A 636 -14.72 -18.04 -3.29
C GLN A 636 -13.95 -18.07 -1.97
N ALA A 637 -13.92 -19.24 -1.32
CA ALA A 637 -13.10 -19.47 -0.14
C ALA A 637 -11.61 -19.26 -0.46
N THR A 638 -10.93 -18.47 0.35
CA THR A 638 -9.51 -18.13 0.20
C THR A 638 -8.81 -18.30 1.54
N PHE A 639 -7.64 -18.95 1.50
CA PHE A 639 -6.79 -19.19 2.66
C PHE A 639 -5.45 -18.52 2.39
N SER A 640 -4.95 -17.77 3.37
CA SER A 640 -3.68 -17.04 3.27
C SER A 640 -2.98 -17.11 4.62
N SER A 641 -2.04 -18.06 4.77
CA SER A 641 -1.31 -18.37 5.99
C SER A 641 -0.86 -17.12 6.78
N CYS A 642 -1.13 -17.10 8.08
CA CYS A 642 -0.83 -15.98 9.00
C CYS A 642 -1.48 -14.64 8.60
N PHE A 643 -2.54 -14.70 7.77
CA PHE A 643 -3.10 -13.58 7.01
C PHE A 643 -2.07 -12.85 6.11
N ALA A 644 -0.91 -13.43 5.87
CA ALA A 644 0.30 -12.76 5.36
C ALA A 644 1.05 -13.56 4.28
N GLN A 645 0.51 -14.69 3.81
CA GLN A 645 1.22 -15.72 3.03
C GLN A 645 2.21 -15.22 1.97
N PRO A 646 1.92 -14.21 1.12
CA PRO A 646 2.88 -13.75 0.10
C PRO A 646 4.18 -13.15 0.65
N PHE A 647 4.18 -12.74 1.92
CA PHE A 647 5.25 -12.00 2.60
C PHE A 647 6.03 -12.85 3.60
N LEU A 648 5.50 -14.01 4.01
CA LEU A 648 6.18 -14.92 4.93
C LEU A 648 7.49 -15.42 4.33
N ALA A 649 8.58 -15.33 5.10
CA ALA A 649 9.88 -15.86 4.73
C ALA A 649 10.07 -17.29 5.27
N LEU A 650 9.67 -17.52 6.52
CA LEU A 650 9.79 -18.78 7.26
C LEU A 650 8.49 -19.62 7.14
N HIS A 651 8.49 -20.85 7.67
CA HIS A 651 7.29 -21.70 7.67
C HIS A 651 6.18 -21.10 8.58
N PRO A 652 4.89 -21.12 8.19
CA PRO A 652 3.80 -20.48 8.96
C PRO A 652 3.71 -20.90 10.43
N MET A 653 4.11 -22.12 10.77
CA MET A 653 4.07 -22.61 12.15
C MET A 653 5.03 -21.86 13.09
N ARG A 654 6.17 -21.34 12.59
CA ARG A 654 7.10 -20.50 13.36
C ARG A 654 6.39 -19.28 13.93
N TYR A 655 5.69 -18.53 13.07
CA TYR A 655 4.95 -17.31 13.46
C TYR A 655 3.75 -17.64 14.35
N ALA A 656 3.03 -18.72 14.05
CA ALA A 656 1.86 -19.13 14.83
C ALA A 656 2.24 -19.55 16.26
N LYS A 657 3.35 -20.29 16.43
CA LYS A 657 3.86 -20.64 17.75
C LYS A 657 4.28 -19.39 18.53
N MET A 658 5.04 -18.48 17.91
CA MET A 658 5.43 -17.21 18.53
C MET A 658 4.21 -16.36 18.94
N LEU A 659 3.13 -16.36 18.15
CA LEU A 659 1.88 -15.68 18.48
C LEU A 659 1.20 -16.32 19.70
N ALA A 660 1.07 -17.65 19.71
CA ALA A 660 0.47 -18.41 20.82
C ALA A 660 1.25 -18.26 22.13
N ASP A 661 2.58 -18.38 22.08
CA ASP A 661 3.46 -18.22 23.24
C ASP A 661 3.33 -16.81 23.84
N LYS A 662 3.20 -15.77 23.01
CA LYS A 662 2.97 -14.39 23.45
C LYS A 662 1.58 -14.15 24.02
N ILE A 663 0.53 -14.71 23.41
CA ILE A 663 -0.84 -14.63 23.92
C ILE A 663 -0.93 -15.26 25.32
N GLU A 664 -0.30 -16.42 25.52
CA GLU A 664 -0.25 -17.10 26.81
C GLU A 664 0.59 -16.34 27.84
N GLN A 665 1.81 -15.92 27.49
CA GLN A 665 2.71 -15.13 28.34
C GLN A 665 2.05 -13.85 28.87
N HIS A 666 1.29 -13.15 28.02
CA HIS A 666 0.66 -11.88 28.35
C HIS A 666 -0.82 -11.99 28.73
N LYS A 667 -1.37 -13.21 28.79
CA LYS A 667 -2.78 -13.52 29.12
C LYS A 667 -3.79 -12.77 28.25
N ALA A 668 -3.45 -12.57 26.97
CA ALA A 668 -4.29 -11.90 26.00
C ALA A 668 -5.49 -12.78 25.60
N ASN A 669 -6.57 -12.17 25.12
CA ASN A 669 -7.72 -12.89 24.58
C ASN A 669 -7.60 -12.96 23.05
N ALA A 670 -7.80 -14.15 22.49
CA ALA A 670 -7.85 -14.38 21.05
C ALA A 670 -9.29 -14.55 20.56
N TRP A 671 -9.59 -13.97 19.41
CA TRP A 671 -10.94 -13.82 18.88
C TRP A 671 -10.98 -14.11 17.38
N LEU A 672 -12.04 -14.78 16.91
CA LEU A 672 -12.39 -14.90 15.48
C LEU A 672 -13.65 -14.07 15.23
N LEU A 673 -13.55 -13.02 14.41
CA LEU A 673 -14.63 -12.07 14.14
C LEU A 673 -15.08 -12.19 12.69
N ASN A 674 -16.32 -12.59 12.45
CA ASN A 674 -16.90 -12.69 11.11
C ASN A 674 -17.52 -11.35 10.68
N THR A 675 -16.86 -10.71 9.73
CA THR A 675 -17.27 -9.46 9.05
C THR A 675 -17.98 -9.72 7.71
N GLY A 676 -18.19 -11.00 7.37
CA GLY A 676 -18.90 -11.49 6.20
C GLY A 676 -20.40 -11.63 6.47
N TRP A 677 -20.97 -12.77 6.09
CA TRP A 677 -22.40 -13.04 6.05
C TRP A 677 -22.92 -13.70 7.33
N VAL A 678 -24.21 -13.53 7.58
CA VAL A 678 -24.95 -14.10 8.71
C VAL A 678 -26.36 -14.50 8.28
N GLY A 679 -26.90 -15.56 8.91
CA GLY A 679 -28.26 -16.06 8.69
C GLY A 679 -28.51 -16.85 7.39
N ALA A 680 -27.71 -16.62 6.35
CA ALA A 680 -27.55 -17.52 5.20
C ALA A 680 -26.25 -17.17 4.46
N GLY A 681 -25.82 -18.03 3.54
CA GLY A 681 -24.75 -17.67 2.59
C GLY A 681 -25.18 -16.60 1.60
N PHE A 682 -24.23 -15.88 1.01
CA PHE A 682 -24.46 -14.84 0.00
C PHE A 682 -25.35 -15.35 -1.16
N ALA A 683 -25.01 -16.51 -1.72
CA ALA A 683 -25.76 -17.15 -2.81
C ALA A 683 -27.18 -17.63 -2.41
N GLN A 684 -27.49 -17.66 -1.11
CA GLN A 684 -28.80 -18.01 -0.57
C GLN A 684 -29.59 -16.77 -0.10
N GLY A 685 -29.18 -15.56 -0.48
CA GLY A 685 -29.83 -14.30 -0.10
C GLY A 685 -29.49 -13.82 1.32
N GLY A 686 -28.43 -14.36 1.92
CA GLY A 686 -27.93 -13.93 3.23
C GLY A 686 -27.45 -12.48 3.23
N LYS A 687 -27.37 -11.89 4.43
CA LYS A 687 -26.98 -10.48 4.60
C LYS A 687 -25.60 -10.40 5.26
N ARG A 688 -24.80 -9.42 4.85
CA ARG A 688 -23.55 -9.09 5.53
C ARG A 688 -23.84 -8.64 6.97
N CYS A 689 -23.00 -9.05 7.92
CA CYS A 689 -23.09 -8.70 9.33
C CYS A 689 -23.14 -7.16 9.47
N PRO A 690 -24.21 -6.57 10.04
CA PRO A 690 -24.31 -5.12 10.15
C PRO A 690 -23.17 -4.52 10.97
N LEU A 691 -22.45 -3.54 10.39
CA LEU A 691 -21.27 -2.90 11.01
C LEU A 691 -21.53 -2.39 12.43
N LYS A 692 -22.78 -1.97 12.75
CA LYS A 692 -23.19 -1.59 14.11
C LYS A 692 -23.03 -2.72 15.14
N TYR A 693 -23.26 -3.98 14.77
CA TYR A 693 -23.06 -5.14 15.64
C TYR A 693 -21.59 -5.53 15.69
N THR A 694 -20.86 -5.42 14.58
CA THR A 694 -19.39 -5.61 14.57
C THR A 694 -18.69 -4.62 15.51
N ARG A 695 -19.08 -3.33 15.49
CA ARG A 695 -18.56 -2.34 16.45
C ARG A 695 -18.99 -2.65 17.89
N ALA A 696 -20.26 -2.97 18.15
CA ALA A 696 -20.71 -3.37 19.49
C ALA A 696 -19.97 -4.59 20.07
N ILE A 697 -19.57 -5.56 19.23
CA ILE A 697 -18.72 -6.69 19.63
C ILE A 697 -17.31 -6.19 20.01
N LEU A 698 -16.71 -5.29 19.22
CA LEU A 698 -15.42 -4.69 19.55
C LEU A 698 -15.49 -3.87 20.85
N ASP A 699 -16.55 -3.11 21.07
CA ASP A 699 -16.78 -2.36 22.31
C ASP A 699 -16.82 -3.31 23.53
N ALA A 700 -17.51 -4.44 23.40
CA ALA A 700 -17.59 -5.48 24.45
C ALA A 700 -16.27 -6.27 24.63
N ILE A 701 -15.42 -6.35 23.61
CA ILE A 701 -14.05 -6.89 23.70
C ILE A 701 -13.13 -5.89 24.44
N HIS A 702 -13.19 -4.61 24.07
CA HIS A 702 -12.37 -3.55 24.67
C HIS A 702 -12.77 -3.23 26.13
N SER A 703 -14.05 -3.32 26.48
CA SER A 703 -14.51 -3.24 27.89
C SER A 703 -14.14 -4.48 28.72
N GLY A 704 -13.74 -5.58 28.06
CA GLY A 704 -13.52 -6.87 28.67
C GLY A 704 -14.80 -7.48 29.28
N GLU A 705 -15.99 -7.04 28.86
CA GLU A 705 -17.27 -7.66 29.23
C GLU A 705 -17.47 -8.98 28.50
N LEU A 706 -17.18 -9.02 27.19
CA LEU A 706 -17.35 -10.24 26.39
C LEU A 706 -16.47 -11.38 26.92
N ALA A 707 -15.29 -11.08 27.45
CA ALA A 707 -14.41 -12.08 28.05
C ALA A 707 -14.98 -12.79 29.31
N LYS A 708 -16.11 -12.31 29.86
CA LYS A 708 -16.73 -12.75 31.12
C LYS A 708 -18.11 -13.41 30.94
N VAL A 709 -18.69 -13.41 29.73
CA VAL A 709 -20.01 -14.02 29.48
C VAL A 709 -19.92 -15.56 29.45
N GLN A 710 -21.07 -16.23 29.44
CA GLN A 710 -21.13 -17.67 29.21
C GLN A 710 -20.93 -17.98 27.72
N TYR A 711 -20.36 -19.16 27.43
CA TYR A 711 -20.07 -19.62 26.09
C TYR A 711 -20.72 -20.99 25.83
N GLU A 712 -21.22 -21.17 24.61
CA GLU A 712 -21.66 -22.46 24.07
C GLU A 712 -20.67 -22.94 22.99
N THR A 713 -20.35 -24.23 22.99
CA THR A 713 -19.49 -24.83 21.96
C THR A 713 -20.27 -24.96 20.65
N TYR A 714 -19.66 -24.51 19.57
CA TYR A 714 -20.18 -24.60 18.22
C TYR A 714 -19.61 -25.83 17.51
N ASP A 715 -20.47 -26.82 17.26
CA ASP A 715 -20.10 -28.12 16.65
C ASP A 715 -19.34 -27.96 15.31
N VAL A 716 -18.68 -29.04 14.89
CA VAL A 716 -17.78 -29.13 13.72
C VAL A 716 -16.51 -28.30 13.91
N PHE A 717 -16.59 -27.01 14.19
CA PHE A 717 -15.43 -26.13 14.38
C PHE A 717 -14.94 -26.06 15.84
N ASN A 718 -15.72 -26.57 16.81
CA ASN A 718 -15.44 -26.56 18.25
C ASN A 718 -15.25 -25.15 18.87
N LEU A 719 -15.66 -24.10 18.15
CA LEU A 719 -15.48 -22.70 18.52
C LEU A 719 -16.33 -22.32 19.73
N GLN A 720 -15.80 -21.44 20.61
CA GLN A 720 -16.55 -20.95 21.76
C GLN A 720 -17.35 -19.70 21.37
N VAL A 721 -18.68 -19.83 21.29
CA VAL A 721 -19.61 -18.75 20.90
C VAL A 721 -20.25 -18.14 22.15
N PRO A 722 -20.22 -16.81 22.33
CA PRO A 722 -20.82 -16.17 23.51
C PRO A 722 -22.35 -16.28 23.45
N THR A 723 -22.99 -16.63 24.57
CA THR A 723 -24.45 -16.72 24.67
C THR A 723 -25.16 -15.37 24.64
N SER A 724 -24.42 -14.29 24.89
CA SER A 724 -24.90 -12.91 24.89
C SER A 724 -23.76 -11.92 24.62
N CYS A 725 -24.09 -10.77 24.02
CA CYS A 725 -23.17 -9.66 23.80
C CYS A 725 -23.97 -8.35 23.93
N PRO A 726 -23.46 -7.33 24.64
CA PRO A 726 -24.10 -6.02 24.71
C PRO A 726 -24.46 -5.47 23.32
N ASN A 727 -25.66 -4.90 23.19
CA ASN A 727 -26.18 -4.27 21.96
C ASN A 727 -26.26 -5.17 20.69
N VAL A 728 -26.12 -6.49 20.83
CA VAL A 728 -26.27 -7.47 19.73
C VAL A 728 -27.39 -8.46 20.05
N PRO A 729 -28.32 -8.77 19.13
CA PRO A 729 -29.35 -9.79 19.34
C PRO A 729 -28.73 -11.17 19.59
N ALA A 730 -29.12 -11.85 20.66
CA ALA A 730 -28.54 -13.14 21.06
C ALA A 730 -28.70 -14.22 19.98
N ASP A 731 -29.84 -14.26 19.27
CA ASP A 731 -30.12 -15.21 18.19
C ASP A 731 -29.16 -15.07 17.00
N LEU A 732 -28.51 -13.90 16.84
CA LEU A 732 -27.52 -13.66 15.79
C LEU A 732 -26.16 -14.30 16.11
N LEU A 733 -25.83 -14.47 17.39
CA LEU A 733 -24.49 -14.89 17.85
C LEU A 733 -24.16 -16.33 17.46
N ASN A 734 -25.16 -17.21 17.41
CA ASN A 734 -25.00 -18.58 16.92
C ASN A 734 -25.63 -18.73 15.52
N PRO A 735 -24.83 -18.99 14.46
CA PRO A 735 -25.33 -19.16 13.10
C PRO A 735 -26.47 -20.18 12.97
N ARG A 736 -26.47 -21.26 13.79
CA ARG A 736 -27.53 -22.28 13.79
C ARG A 736 -28.89 -21.73 14.20
N LYS A 737 -28.91 -20.73 15.11
CA LYS A 737 -30.12 -20.05 15.58
C LYS A 737 -30.56 -18.96 14.60
N ALA A 738 -29.60 -18.30 13.94
CA ALA A 738 -29.83 -17.27 12.95
C ALA A 738 -30.27 -17.80 11.55
N TRP A 739 -30.09 -19.09 11.25
CA TRP A 739 -30.13 -19.58 9.88
C TRP A 739 -31.55 -19.66 9.28
N THR A 740 -31.79 -18.91 8.21
CA THR A 740 -33.12 -18.80 7.57
C THR A 740 -33.35 -19.78 6.43
N ALA A 741 -32.30 -20.36 5.85
CA ALA A 741 -32.38 -21.26 4.69
C ALA A 741 -32.51 -22.76 5.05
N GLY A 742 -32.98 -23.08 6.25
CA GLY A 742 -33.24 -24.45 6.73
C GLY A 742 -32.02 -25.21 7.27
N THR A 743 -32.26 -26.06 8.26
CA THR A 743 -31.22 -26.77 9.05
C THR A 743 -30.30 -27.66 8.21
N ASP A 744 -30.85 -28.34 7.20
CA ASP A 744 -30.06 -29.25 6.35
C ASP A 744 -29.11 -28.49 5.43
N SER A 745 -29.53 -27.31 4.93
CA SER A 745 -28.67 -26.38 4.18
C SER A 745 -27.53 -25.88 5.06
N PHE A 746 -27.84 -25.48 6.30
CA PHE A 746 -26.84 -25.05 7.28
C PHE A 746 -25.78 -26.13 7.55
N HIS A 747 -26.20 -27.33 7.94
CA HIS A 747 -25.30 -28.44 8.21
C HIS A 747 -24.44 -28.77 6.97
N THR A 748 -25.03 -28.74 5.77
CA THR A 748 -24.34 -28.96 4.50
C THR A 748 -23.24 -27.91 4.25
N GLU A 749 -23.50 -26.62 4.48
CA GLU A 749 -22.52 -25.55 4.29
C GLU A 749 -21.43 -25.54 5.36
N VAL A 750 -21.78 -25.85 6.63
CA VAL A 750 -20.82 -26.04 7.73
C VAL A 750 -19.82 -27.16 7.41
N VAL A 751 -20.31 -28.32 6.98
CA VAL A 751 -19.45 -29.48 6.62
C VAL A 751 -18.60 -29.18 5.37
N LYS A 752 -19.16 -28.50 4.35
CA LYS A 752 -18.38 -28.04 3.18
C LYS A 752 -17.22 -27.13 3.60
N LEU A 753 -17.47 -26.14 4.47
CA LEU A 753 -16.40 -25.24 4.91
C LEU A 753 -15.36 -25.98 5.76
N GLY A 754 -15.79 -26.86 6.68
CA GLY A 754 -14.87 -27.66 7.50
C GLY A 754 -13.93 -28.53 6.65
N ARG A 755 -14.41 -29.09 5.52
CA ARG A 755 -13.57 -29.85 4.58
C ARG A 755 -12.52 -28.97 3.90
N LEU A 756 -12.91 -27.80 3.41
CA LEU A 756 -11.98 -26.83 2.80
C LEU A 756 -10.88 -26.39 3.78
N PHE A 757 -11.21 -26.24 5.07
CA PHE A 757 -10.22 -25.98 6.13
C PHE A 757 -9.23 -27.14 6.29
N ARG A 758 -9.70 -28.39 6.38
CA ARG A 758 -8.83 -29.58 6.47
C ARG A 758 -7.93 -29.72 5.23
N GLU A 759 -8.52 -29.65 4.03
CA GLU A 759 -7.81 -29.70 2.74
C GLU A 759 -6.73 -28.61 2.61
N ASN A 760 -6.98 -27.42 3.16
CA ASN A 760 -5.97 -26.37 3.22
C ASN A 760 -4.86 -26.67 4.25
N PHE A 761 -5.19 -27.28 5.39
CA PHE A 761 -4.25 -27.43 6.51
C PHE A 761 -3.14 -28.47 6.26
N VAL A 762 -3.38 -29.48 5.42
CA VAL A 762 -2.38 -30.51 5.00
C VAL A 762 -1.02 -29.92 4.61
N LYS A 763 -1.01 -28.69 4.07
CA LYS A 763 0.20 -27.94 3.66
C LYS A 763 1.17 -27.61 4.80
N TYR A 764 0.72 -27.68 6.06
CA TYR A 764 1.46 -27.25 7.25
C TYR A 764 1.58 -28.36 8.31
N GLU A 765 0.95 -29.52 8.08
CA GLU A 765 0.90 -30.64 9.04
C GLU A 765 2.29 -31.18 9.40
N SER A 766 3.28 -31.04 8.51
CA SER A 766 4.66 -31.52 8.71
C SER A 766 5.41 -30.87 9.88
N GLU A 767 4.97 -29.69 10.35
CA GLU A 767 5.49 -29.05 11.57
C GLU A 767 4.41 -28.82 12.64
N ALA A 768 3.18 -29.28 12.40
CA ALA A 768 2.07 -29.04 13.31
C ALA A 768 2.11 -29.98 14.51
N THR A 769 1.89 -29.41 15.70
CA THR A 769 1.68 -30.20 16.92
C THR A 769 0.27 -30.80 16.94
N GLU A 770 0.12 -31.97 17.59
CA GLU A 770 -1.13 -32.74 17.56
C GLU A 770 -2.35 -31.95 18.05
N ASP A 771 -2.17 -31.02 18.99
CA ASP A 771 -3.23 -30.15 19.52
C ASP A 771 -3.75 -29.18 18.44
N VAL A 772 -2.86 -28.58 17.64
CA VAL A 772 -3.24 -27.68 16.54
C VAL A 772 -3.95 -28.44 15.42
N VAL A 773 -3.55 -29.69 15.15
CA VAL A 773 -4.27 -30.58 14.21
C VAL A 773 -5.67 -30.92 14.75
N LYS A 774 -5.79 -31.24 16.05
CA LYS A 774 -7.07 -31.56 16.71
C LYS A 774 -7.99 -30.35 16.91
N ALA A 775 -7.45 -29.13 16.87
CA ALA A 775 -8.21 -27.89 16.88
C ALA A 775 -8.87 -27.56 15.53
N GLY A 776 -8.55 -28.31 14.47
CA GLY A 776 -9.22 -28.19 13.17
C GLY A 776 -10.63 -28.79 13.13
N PRO A 777 -11.42 -28.51 12.06
CA PRO A 777 -12.81 -28.93 12.01
C PRO A 777 -13.00 -30.46 11.91
N THR A 778 -13.96 -30.99 12.65
CA THR A 778 -14.35 -32.42 12.62
C THR A 778 -15.48 -32.63 11.60
N VAL A 779 -15.14 -33.21 10.43
CA VAL A 779 -16.00 -33.42 9.23
C VAL A 779 -15.65 -34.69 8.45
#